data_AF-A5C5Q8-F1
#
_entry.id   AF-A5C5Q8-F1
#
_cell.length_a   1.000
_cell.length_b   1.000
_cell.length_c   1.000
_cell.angle_alpha   90.00
_cell.angle_beta   90.00
_cell.angle_gamma   90.00
#
_symmetry.space_group_name_H-M   'P 1'
#
loop_
_entity.id
_entity.type
_entity.pdbx_description
1 polymer ?
#
loop_
_entity_poly.entity_id
_entity_poly.type
_entity_poly.pdbx_seq_one_letter_code
_entity_poly.pdbx_strand_id
1 'polypeptide(L)'
;MEPSDGEGWDRLRTPLLAAAQGSKIVVTSRNESIATTMRAVQTRHLGQLSPQNCWRLFEKLAFEDRDSNAFLELEPIGRQIVDKCQGLPLAVKALGRLLHSKVEKREWENVLNSEIWHLRSGPEILPSLRLSYHHLSLPLKHCFAYCSIFPRNHEFDKEKLILLWMAEGLLHPQLSDRRRMEEIGESYFDELLAKSFFQKSIRKKGSCFVMHDLIHELAQHVSGDFCARVEDDDKVPKVSEKTRHFLYFKTDYDQMVAFKKFEAITKAQSLHTFLDVKPSQYEPSYILSKRVLQDILPKMRMGKLINLRHLDIFGCDSLKEMSNHGIGQLKSLQRLTYFIVGQKSGLKIGELRELPEIRGALYISNMKNVVSVNDALQANMKDKSYLDELILDWDDRCTDGVIQSGSTIHDILNKLLPHPNLKQLSIRNYPGVRFPNWLGNPLVLNLVSLELRGCGNCSTLPPLGQLTHLKYLQISRMNGVECVGSEFHGNASFQSLETLSFEDMLNWEKWLCCEEFPHLRKLSMRCCPKLTGKLPEQLLSLEELQIYNCPQLLMTSLTVLAIRELKMVNFGKLQLQMVACDFIALQTSEIEILDVSQWKQLPVAPHQLSIRKCDYVESLLEEEILQSNIYDLKIYDCSFSRSLHIVGLPTTLRSLSISQCSKLEFLLPELFRCHLPALQRLRIFGGVIDDSLSLSFSLDIFPELTHFAINGLKGLRKLFISISEGDPTSLCVLGIHIQECPNLESIELPGIKLEYCWISSCSKLRSLAAMHSSIQELCLWDCPELLFQREGVPSNLSELVIGNCNQLMPQMEWGLQRLTSLTRLRMEGSCADFELFPKECLLPYSLTCLEIVELPNLKSLDNWGLQQLTSLLELGIINCPELQFSTGSVLQHLISLKELRIDGCPRLQSLTEVGLQQLTSLERLYIHNCHELQYLTEVGLQHLTSLETLYINNCPKLQHLTKQRLQDSRGLQHLISLKYLGVENCPMLQSLKKDGLQHLTSLKALDIRNCRSVSAMSKAKGKAEAEDIMYKNRGISIEEDNIRKYTAPAYRAAEVERKTMLFDKAFSEVGAQTTIASLLGLEMVITTNQPQKQLLALKLGILEQRVFTATPAASSNISRPPIGGNNAQLFGDKED
;
A
#
# COMPACT_ATOMS: atom_id res chain seq x y z
N MET A 1 3.12 -1.90 22.72
CA MET A 1 1.88 -1.95 23.52
C MET A 1 2.27 -1.63 24.94
N GLU A 2 1.80 -0.48 25.43
CA GLU A 2 1.78 -0.18 26.85
C GLU A 2 0.49 -0.75 27.47
N PRO A 3 0.41 -0.96 28.79
CA PRO A 3 -0.80 -1.51 29.42
C PRO A 3 -2.05 -0.63 29.31
N SER A 4 -1.92 0.59 28.79
CA SER A 4 -2.99 1.53 28.43
C SER A 4 -3.79 1.09 27.20
N ASP A 5 -3.16 0.44 26.23
CA ASP A 5 -3.74 0.05 24.95
C ASP A 5 -4.48 -1.31 25.05
N GLY A 6 -5.79 -1.24 25.31
CA GLY A 6 -6.66 -2.43 25.44
C GLY A 6 -7.02 -3.07 24.10
N GLU A 7 -7.31 -2.25 23.08
CA GLU A 7 -7.73 -2.72 21.75
C GLU A 7 -6.58 -3.47 21.04
N GLY A 8 -5.34 -3.00 21.21
CA GLY A 8 -4.14 -3.71 20.75
C GLY A 8 -3.93 -5.06 21.43
N TRP A 9 -4.37 -5.25 22.69
CA TRP A 9 -4.28 -6.55 23.36
C TRP A 9 -5.32 -7.55 22.84
N ASP A 10 -6.60 -7.15 22.70
CA ASP A 10 -7.63 -8.10 22.27
C ASP A 10 -7.40 -8.58 20.83
N ARG A 11 -6.90 -7.71 19.93
CA ARG A 11 -6.43 -8.12 18.58
C ARG A 11 -5.29 -9.14 18.61
N LEU A 12 -4.47 -9.17 19.67
CA LEU A 12 -3.42 -10.18 19.89
C LEU A 12 -3.98 -11.47 20.51
N ARG A 13 -5.07 -11.36 21.28
CA ARG A 13 -5.70 -12.45 22.05
C ARG A 13 -6.61 -13.33 21.19
N THR A 14 -7.35 -12.78 20.24
CA THR A 14 -8.25 -13.54 19.34
C THR A 14 -7.57 -14.76 18.68
N PRO A 15 -6.42 -14.65 17.98
CA PRO A 15 -5.75 -15.81 17.39
C PRO A 15 -5.19 -16.82 18.41
N LEU A 16 -4.99 -16.41 19.67
CA LEU A 16 -4.52 -17.28 20.75
C LEU A 16 -5.65 -18.11 21.39
N LEU A 17 -6.92 -17.71 21.18
CA LEU A 17 -8.10 -18.45 21.66
C LEU A 17 -8.45 -19.65 20.77
N ALA A 18 -8.02 -19.66 19.50
CA ALA A 18 -8.20 -20.78 18.57
C ALA A 18 -7.17 -21.92 18.76
N ALA A 19 -6.27 -21.82 19.75
CA ALA A 19 -5.20 -22.78 19.96
C ALA A 19 -5.70 -24.08 20.64
N ALA A 20 -5.25 -25.23 20.14
CA ALA A 20 -5.70 -26.54 20.62
C ALA A 20 -5.48 -26.76 22.12
N GLN A 21 -6.42 -27.47 22.76
CA GLN A 21 -6.48 -27.62 24.22
C GLN A 21 -5.19 -28.25 24.79
N GLY A 22 -4.54 -27.52 25.70
CA GLY A 22 -3.20 -27.84 26.22
C GLY A 22 -2.13 -26.83 25.82
N SER A 23 -2.42 -25.97 24.83
CA SER A 23 -1.60 -24.82 24.42
C SER A 23 -1.38 -23.82 25.57
N LYS A 24 -0.23 -23.14 25.58
CA LYS A 24 0.21 -22.25 26.66
C LYS A 24 0.75 -20.94 26.10
N ILE A 25 0.18 -19.83 26.54
CA ILE A 25 0.61 -18.47 26.19
C ILE A 25 1.70 -18.04 27.20
N VAL A 26 2.82 -17.52 26.72
CA VAL A 26 3.87 -16.93 27.56
C VAL A 26 3.91 -15.43 27.31
N VAL A 27 3.38 -14.65 28.25
CA VAL A 27 3.43 -13.18 28.21
C VAL A 27 4.64 -12.69 29.00
N THR A 28 5.43 -11.81 28.42
CA THR A 28 6.55 -11.13 29.09
C THR A 28 6.26 -9.64 29.25
N SER A 29 6.61 -9.07 30.40
CA SER A 29 6.32 -7.68 30.75
C SER A 29 7.33 -7.13 31.75
N ARG A 30 7.57 -5.82 31.71
CA ARG A 30 8.30 -5.08 32.76
C ARG A 30 7.39 -4.58 33.88
N ASN A 31 6.08 -4.50 33.65
CA ASN A 31 5.09 -4.11 34.63
C ASN A 31 4.30 -5.34 35.10
N GLU A 32 4.35 -5.62 36.40
CA GLU A 32 3.64 -6.73 37.04
C GLU A 32 2.12 -6.63 36.87
N SER A 33 1.56 -5.41 36.79
CA SER A 33 0.12 -5.20 36.58
C SER A 33 -0.38 -5.81 35.26
N ILE A 34 0.51 -6.03 34.28
CA ILE A 34 0.18 -6.79 33.07
C ILE A 34 -0.06 -8.26 33.43
N ALA A 35 0.83 -8.92 34.17
CA ALA A 35 0.65 -10.34 34.52
C ALA A 35 -0.66 -10.59 35.30
N THR A 36 -1.05 -9.65 36.17
CA THR A 36 -2.36 -9.65 36.84
C THR A 36 -3.51 -9.40 35.85
N THR A 37 -3.39 -8.41 34.95
CA THR A 37 -4.39 -8.15 33.88
C THR A 37 -4.58 -9.35 32.95
N MET A 38 -3.52 -10.11 32.66
CA MET A 38 -3.54 -11.33 31.84
C MET A 38 -4.19 -12.53 32.55
N ARG A 39 -4.49 -12.44 33.85
CA ARG A 39 -4.92 -13.57 34.71
C ARG A 39 -3.98 -14.78 34.59
N ALA A 40 -2.66 -14.55 34.55
CA ALA A 40 -1.66 -15.57 34.24
C ALA A 40 -1.63 -16.70 35.28
N VAL A 41 -2.01 -17.93 34.88
CA VAL A 41 -2.12 -19.13 35.73
C VAL A 41 -0.84 -19.45 36.51
N GLN A 42 0.32 -19.09 35.97
CA GLN A 42 1.59 -19.09 36.69
C GLN A 42 2.40 -17.84 36.33
N THR A 43 2.22 -16.76 37.10
CA THR A 43 3.13 -15.61 37.06
C THR A 43 4.51 -16.04 37.55
N ARG A 44 5.51 -16.02 36.65
CA ARG A 44 6.92 -16.16 37.01
C ARG A 44 7.57 -14.80 37.01
N HIS A 45 7.87 -14.26 38.19
CA HIS A 45 8.73 -13.11 38.30
C HIS A 45 10.12 -13.53 37.81
N LEU A 46 10.54 -13.00 36.66
CA LEU A 46 11.90 -13.18 36.15
C LEU A 46 12.83 -12.34 37.04
N GLY A 47 13.31 -12.97 38.10
CA GLY A 47 14.36 -12.40 38.93
C GLY A 47 15.64 -12.13 38.14
N GLN A 48 16.56 -11.43 38.78
CA GLN A 48 17.93 -11.26 38.28
C GLN A 48 18.55 -12.63 37.97
N LEU A 49 19.41 -12.70 36.96
CA LEU A 49 20.16 -13.92 36.67
C LEU A 49 20.98 -14.31 37.90
N SER A 50 21.08 -15.62 38.18
CA SER A 50 21.96 -16.11 39.25
C SER A 50 23.43 -15.81 38.90
N PRO A 51 24.33 -15.55 39.88
CA PRO A 51 25.72 -15.20 39.61
C PRO A 51 26.43 -16.16 38.64
N GLN A 52 26.13 -17.47 38.71
CA GLN A 52 26.69 -18.46 37.79
C GLN A 52 26.20 -18.31 36.33
N ASN A 53 24.95 -17.90 36.13
CA ASN A 53 24.39 -17.65 34.80
C ASN A 53 24.78 -16.26 34.27
N CYS A 54 24.92 -15.27 35.15
CA CYS A 54 25.56 -13.99 34.82
C CYS A 54 26.99 -14.20 34.36
N TRP A 55 27.75 -15.03 35.09
CA TRP A 55 29.11 -15.37 34.72
C TRP A 55 29.15 -16.02 33.34
N ARG A 56 28.39 -17.11 33.11
CA ARG A 56 28.34 -17.78 31.79
C ARG A 56 27.95 -16.84 30.63
N LEU A 57 27.05 -15.90 30.87
CA LEU A 57 26.68 -14.88 29.87
C LEU A 57 27.81 -13.88 29.63
N PHE A 58 28.45 -13.39 30.69
CA PHE A 58 29.60 -12.49 30.61
C PHE A 58 30.81 -13.14 29.93
N GLU A 59 31.16 -14.34 30.39
CA GLU A 59 32.22 -15.22 29.93
C GLU A 59 32.14 -15.42 28.41
N LYS A 60 30.98 -15.87 27.91
CA LYS A 60 30.74 -15.99 26.48
C LYS A 60 30.91 -14.66 25.73
N LEU A 61 30.46 -13.55 26.30
CA LEU A 61 30.46 -12.26 25.61
C LEU A 61 31.80 -11.52 25.65
N ALA A 62 32.64 -11.78 26.65
CA ALA A 62 33.93 -11.12 26.90
C ALA A 62 35.14 -11.94 26.45
N PHE A 63 35.00 -13.28 26.36
CA PHE A 63 36.08 -14.20 25.94
C PHE A 63 35.72 -15.04 24.70
N GLU A 64 34.66 -14.69 23.96
CA GLU A 64 34.44 -15.21 22.60
C GLU A 64 35.75 -15.03 21.79
N ASP A 65 36.28 -16.14 21.27
CA ASP A 65 37.50 -16.25 20.46
C ASP A 65 38.84 -15.86 21.14
N ARG A 66 39.01 -16.14 22.45
CA ARG A 66 40.28 -15.89 23.18
C ARG A 66 40.97 -17.14 23.76
N ASP A 67 42.30 -17.05 23.87
CA ASP A 67 43.18 -18.07 24.48
C ASP A 67 42.96 -18.27 25.99
N SER A 68 42.98 -19.53 26.40
CA SER A 68 42.76 -20.00 27.79
C SER A 68 43.69 -19.38 28.84
N ASN A 69 44.89 -18.93 28.47
CA ASN A 69 45.84 -18.34 29.41
C ASN A 69 45.46 -16.90 29.79
N ALA A 70 44.93 -16.11 28.85
CA ALA A 70 44.47 -14.73 29.13
C ALA A 70 43.19 -14.70 29.97
N PHE A 71 42.40 -15.77 29.91
CA PHE A 71 41.20 -15.96 30.73
C PHE A 71 41.51 -16.03 32.23
N LEU A 72 42.56 -16.75 32.63
CA LEU A 72 42.89 -17.04 34.04
C LEU A 72 43.17 -15.79 34.90
N GLU A 73 43.84 -14.76 34.35
CA GLU A 73 44.10 -13.52 35.09
C GLU A 73 42.90 -12.56 35.11
N LEU A 74 42.03 -12.64 34.10
CA LEU A 74 40.90 -11.72 33.90
C LEU A 74 39.62 -12.21 34.59
N GLU A 75 39.43 -13.53 34.74
CA GLU A 75 38.26 -14.13 35.40
C GLU A 75 37.98 -13.54 36.80
N PRO A 76 38.95 -13.42 37.74
CA PRO A 76 38.68 -12.91 39.09
C PRO A 76 38.19 -11.46 39.10
N ILE A 77 38.60 -10.65 38.13
CA ILE A 77 38.15 -9.25 37.97
C ILE A 77 36.78 -9.24 37.30
N GLY A 78 36.59 -10.04 36.26
CA GLY A 78 35.31 -10.22 35.57
C GLY A 78 34.18 -10.61 36.51
N ARG A 79 34.42 -11.55 37.44
CA ARG A 79 33.42 -11.98 38.43
C ARG A 79 32.96 -10.80 39.30
N GLN A 80 33.88 -9.98 39.81
CA GLN A 80 33.55 -8.77 40.58
C GLN A 80 32.78 -7.72 39.75
N ILE A 81 33.09 -7.57 38.46
CA ILE A 81 32.33 -6.70 37.54
C ILE A 81 30.92 -7.25 37.30
N VAL A 82 30.76 -8.57 37.21
CA VAL A 82 29.47 -9.26 37.09
C VAL A 82 28.63 -9.12 38.36
N ASP A 83 29.22 -9.19 39.54
CA ASP A 83 28.53 -8.95 40.81
C ASP A 83 28.01 -7.50 40.89
N LYS A 84 28.82 -6.52 40.45
CA LYS A 84 28.36 -5.12 40.29
C LYS A 84 27.25 -4.93 39.25
N CYS A 85 27.03 -5.88 38.33
CA CYS A 85 25.89 -5.84 37.42
C CYS A 85 24.55 -6.23 38.07
N GLN A 86 24.54 -6.69 39.33
CA GLN A 86 23.34 -7.10 40.08
C GLN A 86 22.42 -8.03 39.26
N GLY A 87 23.02 -8.98 38.54
CA GLY A 87 22.34 -9.96 37.70
C GLY A 87 21.41 -9.41 36.60
N LEU A 88 21.51 -8.14 36.23
CA LEU A 88 20.74 -7.54 35.14
C LEU A 88 21.33 -7.95 33.78
N PRO A 89 20.61 -8.70 32.91
CA PRO A 89 21.17 -9.26 31.68
C PRO A 89 21.75 -8.21 30.73
N LEU A 90 21.12 -7.03 30.64
CA LEU A 90 21.59 -5.94 29.77
C LEU A 90 22.89 -5.28 30.31
N ALA A 91 23.04 -5.18 31.64
CA ALA A 91 24.26 -4.68 32.27
C ALA A 91 25.43 -5.65 32.01
N VAL A 92 25.19 -6.94 32.24
CA VAL A 92 26.13 -8.03 31.95
C VAL A 92 26.52 -8.03 30.46
N LYS A 93 25.55 -7.88 29.55
CA LYS A 93 25.80 -7.84 28.11
C LYS A 93 26.65 -6.63 27.69
N ALA A 94 26.31 -5.44 28.20
CA ALA A 94 27.00 -4.20 27.87
C ALA A 94 28.45 -4.18 28.37
N LEU A 95 28.72 -4.67 29.59
CA LEU A 95 30.09 -4.75 30.12
C LEU A 95 30.88 -5.94 29.55
N GLY A 96 30.23 -7.07 29.26
CA GLY A 96 30.88 -8.19 28.55
C GLY A 96 31.36 -7.78 27.16
N ARG A 97 30.50 -7.15 26.35
CA ARG A 97 30.87 -6.64 25.01
C ARG A 97 31.77 -5.41 25.03
N LEU A 98 31.81 -4.64 26.12
CA LEU A 98 32.87 -3.65 26.34
C LEU A 98 34.22 -4.35 26.52
N LEU A 99 34.30 -5.28 27.46
CA LEU A 99 35.55 -5.92 27.91
C LEU A 99 36.09 -6.95 26.92
N HIS A 100 35.26 -7.46 26.00
CA HIS A 100 35.69 -8.20 24.80
C HIS A 100 36.74 -7.45 23.97
N SER A 101 36.68 -6.11 23.95
CA SER A 101 37.67 -5.25 23.29
C SER A 101 38.86 -4.84 24.17
N LYS A 102 39.03 -5.46 25.35
CA LYS A 102 40.03 -5.09 26.37
C LYS A 102 40.91 -6.26 26.77
N VAL A 103 42.20 -6.16 26.50
CA VAL A 103 43.16 -7.28 26.63
C VAL A 103 43.95 -7.18 27.94
N GLU A 104 44.29 -5.97 28.38
CA GLU A 104 45.10 -5.79 29.59
C GLU A 104 44.27 -5.87 30.87
N LYS A 105 44.81 -6.57 31.87
CA LYS A 105 44.29 -6.64 33.26
C LYS A 105 43.96 -5.26 33.84
N ARG A 106 44.81 -4.27 33.60
CA ARG A 106 44.65 -2.89 34.07
C ARG A 106 43.39 -2.21 33.51
N GLU A 107 42.99 -2.52 32.27
CA GLU A 107 41.78 -1.95 31.68
C GLU A 107 40.52 -2.50 32.34
N TRP A 108 40.54 -3.77 32.76
CA TRP A 108 39.47 -4.39 33.54
C TRP A 108 39.41 -3.84 34.96
N GLU A 109 40.56 -3.65 35.62
CA GLU A 109 40.66 -2.98 36.93
C GLU A 109 40.14 -1.54 36.89
N ASN A 110 40.41 -0.78 35.82
CA ASN A 110 39.86 0.56 35.61
C ASN A 110 38.33 0.55 35.51
N VAL A 111 37.72 -0.43 34.82
CA VAL A 111 36.26 -0.58 34.75
C VAL A 111 35.66 -1.01 36.10
N LEU A 112 36.32 -1.92 36.83
CA LEU A 112 35.88 -2.35 38.15
C LEU A 112 35.91 -1.20 39.18
N ASN A 113 36.97 -0.40 39.18
CA ASN A 113 37.23 0.63 40.19
C ASN A 113 36.72 2.04 39.81
N SER A 114 36.02 2.19 38.67
CA SER A 114 35.53 3.48 38.20
C SER A 114 34.53 4.14 39.17
N GLU A 115 34.71 5.44 39.43
CA GLU A 115 33.79 6.26 40.22
C GLU A 115 32.36 6.30 39.66
N ILE A 116 32.16 5.99 38.37
CA ILE A 116 30.84 5.96 37.70
C ILE A 116 29.89 4.96 38.38
N TRP A 117 30.41 3.90 39.02
CA TRP A 117 29.61 2.98 39.85
C TRP A 117 28.91 3.66 41.03
N HIS A 118 29.39 4.82 41.48
CA HIS A 118 28.94 5.52 42.68
C HIS A 118 28.26 6.88 42.39
N LEU A 119 28.24 7.33 41.13
CA LEU A 119 27.62 8.58 40.70
C LEU A 119 26.07 8.51 40.78
N ARG A 120 25.52 9.04 41.88
CA ARG A 120 24.07 9.28 42.05
C ARG A 120 23.59 10.43 41.15
N SER A 121 23.23 10.12 39.90
CA SER A 121 22.70 11.09 38.93
C SER A 121 21.37 10.64 38.35
N GLY A 122 20.26 11.09 38.94
CA GLY A 122 18.89 10.74 38.54
C GLY A 122 18.46 9.29 38.88
N PRO A 123 17.16 8.94 38.80
CA PRO A 123 16.67 7.65 39.32
C PRO A 123 16.77 6.46 38.36
N GLU A 124 17.00 6.68 37.06
CA GLU A 124 16.58 5.70 36.02
C GLU A 124 17.72 5.04 35.21
N ILE A 125 18.95 5.59 35.23
CA ILE A 125 20.03 5.14 34.31
C ILE A 125 21.07 4.28 35.02
N LEU A 126 21.21 3.02 34.56
CA LEU A 126 22.13 2.03 35.08
C LEU A 126 23.62 2.46 34.94
N PRO A 127 24.43 2.41 36.03
CA PRO A 127 25.87 2.75 35.98
C PRO A 127 26.69 1.93 34.97
N SER A 128 26.34 0.65 34.77
CA SER A 128 26.96 -0.23 33.78
C SER A 128 26.77 0.23 32.34
N LEU A 129 25.63 0.85 32.02
CA LEU A 129 25.37 1.43 30.70
C LEU A 129 26.12 2.76 30.53
N ARG A 130 26.18 3.58 31.60
CA ARG A 130 27.04 4.78 31.64
C ARG A 130 28.51 4.44 31.43
N LEU A 131 29.00 3.35 32.02
CA LEU A 131 30.36 2.84 31.81
C LEU A 131 30.60 2.41 30.36
N SER A 132 29.69 1.62 29.79
CA SER A 132 29.77 1.22 28.37
C SER A 132 29.84 2.44 27.44
N TYR A 133 29.00 3.46 27.67
CA TYR A 133 29.07 4.73 26.93
C TYR A 133 30.36 5.51 27.21
N HIS A 134 30.83 5.58 28.46
CA HIS A 134 32.04 6.31 28.82
C HIS A 134 33.28 5.77 28.09
N HIS A 135 33.33 4.46 27.80
CA HIS A 135 34.41 3.83 27.05
C HIS A 135 34.22 3.81 25.52
N LEU A 136 33.15 4.39 24.97
CA LEU A 136 33.06 4.65 23.52
C LEU A 136 34.06 5.73 23.08
N SER A 137 34.51 5.68 21.83
CA SER A 137 35.28 6.76 21.21
C SER A 137 34.42 8.03 21.03
N LEU A 138 35.07 9.20 20.91
CA LEU A 138 34.35 10.49 20.79
C LEU A 138 33.40 10.57 19.58
N PRO A 139 33.76 10.09 18.36
CA PRO A 139 32.83 10.09 17.23
C PRO A 139 31.60 9.22 17.48
N LEU A 140 31.78 8.03 18.09
CA LEU A 140 30.68 7.13 18.43
C LEU A 140 29.76 7.72 19.50
N LYS A 141 30.30 8.44 20.48
CA LYS A 141 29.50 9.17 21.47
C LYS A 141 28.58 10.20 20.81
N HIS A 142 29.05 10.90 19.78
CA HIS A 142 28.23 11.86 19.03
C HIS A 142 27.19 11.16 18.14
N CYS A 143 27.58 10.13 17.39
CA CYS A 143 26.67 9.33 16.56
C CYS A 143 25.54 8.70 17.39
N PHE A 144 25.87 8.17 18.57
CA PHE A 144 24.92 7.62 19.52
C PHE A 144 24.00 8.69 20.15
N ALA A 145 24.55 9.84 20.55
CA ALA A 145 23.76 10.94 21.10
C ALA A 145 22.77 11.50 20.05
N TYR A 146 23.16 11.57 18.78
CA TYR A 146 22.28 11.97 17.67
C TYR A 146 21.04 11.06 17.57
N CYS A 147 21.20 9.73 17.74
CA CYS A 147 20.08 8.78 17.70
C CYS A 147 18.99 9.01 18.76
N SER A 148 19.20 9.90 19.74
CA SER A 148 18.15 10.30 20.68
C SER A 148 17.00 11.10 20.05
N ILE A 149 17.15 11.63 18.83
CA ILE A 149 16.06 12.30 18.09
C ILE A 149 14.87 11.36 17.86
N PHE A 150 15.13 10.08 17.60
CA PHE A 150 14.11 9.11 17.22
C PHE A 150 13.17 8.79 18.40
N PRO A 151 11.89 8.42 18.14
CA PRO A 151 10.98 7.97 19.18
C PRO A 151 11.42 6.64 19.83
N ARG A 152 10.84 6.30 20.99
CA ARG A 152 11.12 5.01 21.64
C ARG A 152 10.64 3.86 20.75
N ASN A 153 11.41 2.77 20.69
CA ASN A 153 11.14 1.61 19.82
C ASN A 153 11.05 1.95 18.30
N HIS A 154 11.65 3.07 17.86
CA HIS A 154 11.76 3.37 16.43
C HIS A 154 12.66 2.36 15.70
N GLU A 155 12.17 1.84 14.58
CA GLU A 155 12.96 1.00 13.68
C GLU A 155 13.59 1.88 12.61
N PHE A 156 14.92 1.88 12.54
CA PHE A 156 15.71 2.61 11.55
C PHE A 156 16.52 1.63 10.69
N ASP A 157 16.76 2.03 9.44
CA ASP A 157 17.65 1.32 8.52
C ASP A 157 19.12 1.78 8.71
N LYS A 158 20.08 0.88 8.44
CA LYS A 158 21.53 1.14 8.60
C LYS A 158 22.01 2.23 7.64
N GLU A 159 21.68 2.12 6.36
CA GLU A 159 22.16 3.03 5.30
C GLU A 159 21.59 4.43 5.52
N LYS A 160 20.29 4.53 5.79
CA LYS A 160 19.62 5.81 6.09
C LYS A 160 20.18 6.49 7.35
N LEU A 161 20.55 5.74 8.39
CA LEU A 161 21.19 6.35 9.57
C LEU A 161 22.62 6.80 9.30
N ILE A 162 23.39 6.04 8.52
CA ILE A 162 24.75 6.43 8.11
C ILE A 162 24.72 7.73 7.28
N LEU A 163 23.78 7.86 6.35
CA LEU A 163 23.57 9.10 5.59
C LEU A 163 23.26 10.30 6.50
N LEU A 164 22.50 10.11 7.58
CA LEU A 164 22.25 11.18 8.57
C LEU A 164 23.49 11.54 9.41
N TRP A 165 24.36 10.59 9.74
CA TRP A 165 25.63 10.87 10.41
C TRP A 165 26.67 11.53 9.49
N MET A 166 26.70 11.14 8.22
CA MET A 166 27.49 11.82 7.16
C MET A 166 27.04 13.26 7.02
N ALA A 167 25.72 13.47 6.91
CA ALA A 167 25.09 14.78 6.81
C ALA A 167 25.49 15.70 7.99
N GLU A 168 25.34 15.24 9.23
CA GLU A 168 25.70 16.06 10.40
C GLU A 168 27.22 16.23 10.61
N GLY A 169 28.07 15.56 9.83
CA GLY A 169 29.52 15.60 9.98
C GLY A 169 30.01 14.90 11.26
N LEU A 170 29.29 13.87 11.70
CA LEU A 170 29.65 13.08 12.89
C LEU A 170 30.71 12.01 12.59
N LEU A 171 30.89 11.66 11.31
CA LEU A 171 31.92 10.75 10.83
C LEU A 171 33.24 11.51 10.65
N HIS A 172 34.29 11.05 11.35
CA HIS A 172 35.58 11.72 11.39
C HIS A 172 36.66 10.82 10.75
N PRO A 173 36.98 10.99 9.46
CA PRO A 173 38.12 10.30 8.85
C PRO A 173 39.43 10.75 9.50
N GLN A 174 40.36 9.81 9.72
CA GLN A 174 41.73 10.17 10.07
C GLN A 174 42.48 10.64 8.84
N LEU A 175 43.49 11.50 9.00
CA LEU A 175 44.26 12.14 7.91
C LEU A 175 44.97 11.16 6.94
N SER A 176 45.05 9.88 7.31
CA SER A 176 45.65 8.79 6.52
C SER A 176 44.65 7.68 6.13
N ASP A 177 43.37 7.81 6.48
CA ASP A 177 42.35 6.81 6.14
C ASP A 177 41.92 6.99 4.67
N ARG A 178 41.92 5.89 3.91
CA ARG A 178 41.53 5.87 2.48
C ARG A 178 40.09 5.43 2.25
N ARG A 179 39.37 5.05 3.32
CA ARG A 179 38.00 4.58 3.25
C ARG A 179 37.02 5.69 2.90
N ARG A 180 35.91 5.30 2.28
CA ARG A 180 34.77 6.20 2.01
C ARG A 180 34.07 6.60 3.31
N MET A 181 33.31 7.70 3.31
CA MET A 181 32.58 8.10 4.53
C MET A 181 31.47 7.11 4.88
N GLU A 182 30.89 6.47 3.88
CA GLU A 182 29.96 5.35 4.00
C GLU A 182 30.61 4.20 4.78
N GLU A 183 31.79 3.72 4.35
CA GLU A 183 32.57 2.65 5.00
C GLU A 183 32.99 3.00 6.44
N ILE A 184 33.27 4.28 6.72
CA ILE A 184 33.53 4.78 8.07
C ILE A 184 32.25 4.76 8.92
N GLY A 185 31.12 5.13 8.32
CA GLY A 185 29.80 5.08 8.96
C GLY A 185 29.35 3.66 9.25
N GLU A 186 29.60 2.71 8.35
CA GLU A 186 29.40 1.28 8.58
C GLU A 186 30.26 0.79 9.75
N SER A 187 31.56 1.09 9.71
CA SER A 187 32.50 0.77 10.79
C SER A 187 32.05 1.30 12.15
N TYR A 188 31.43 2.49 12.20
CA TYR A 188 30.88 3.09 13.41
C TYR A 188 29.56 2.43 13.85
N PHE A 189 28.68 2.14 12.90
CA PHE A 189 27.40 1.46 13.14
C PHE A 189 27.63 0.06 13.70
N ASP A 190 28.56 -0.69 13.11
CA ASP A 190 28.84 -2.07 13.46
C ASP A 190 29.59 -2.16 14.80
N GLU A 191 30.39 -1.16 15.21
CA GLU A 191 30.93 -1.09 16.58
C GLU A 191 29.82 -0.85 17.62
N LEU A 192 28.86 0.05 17.35
CA LEU A 192 27.70 0.28 18.22
C LEU A 192 26.78 -0.96 18.31
N LEU A 193 26.64 -1.71 17.22
CA LEU A 193 25.95 -2.99 17.17
C LEU A 193 26.68 -4.08 17.98
N ALA A 194 28.00 -4.22 17.81
CA ALA A 194 28.82 -5.17 18.54
C ALA A 194 28.79 -4.90 20.06
N LYS A 195 28.92 -3.62 20.45
CA LYS A 195 28.77 -3.15 21.84
C LYS A 195 27.31 -3.13 22.34
N SER A 196 26.36 -3.62 21.54
CA SER A 196 24.94 -3.83 21.88
C SER A 196 24.14 -2.58 22.22
N PHE A 197 24.56 -1.41 21.73
CA PHE A 197 23.74 -0.19 21.74
C PHE A 197 22.57 -0.29 20.74
N PHE A 198 22.81 -0.95 19.60
CA PHE A 198 21.77 -1.34 18.64
C PHE A 198 21.46 -2.83 18.70
N GLN A 199 20.28 -3.20 18.21
CA GLN A 199 19.80 -4.57 18.09
C GLN A 199 19.06 -4.73 16.75
N LYS A 200 19.14 -5.89 16.09
CA LYS A 200 18.34 -6.15 14.89
C LYS A 200 16.85 -6.23 15.27
N SER A 201 15.95 -5.68 14.44
CA SER A 201 14.51 -5.86 14.67
C SER A 201 14.09 -7.33 14.46
N ILE A 202 13.07 -7.74 15.20
CA ILE A 202 12.42 -9.05 15.12
C ILE A 202 11.15 -8.97 14.23
N ARG A 203 10.64 -7.76 13.94
CA ARG A 203 9.31 -7.54 13.32
C ARG A 203 9.31 -7.56 11.80
N LYS A 204 10.43 -7.21 11.15
CA LYS A 204 10.57 -7.16 9.69
C LYS A 204 11.68 -8.08 9.22
N LYS A 205 11.48 -8.78 8.10
CA LYS A 205 12.56 -9.44 7.35
C LYS A 205 13.33 -8.36 6.57
N GLY A 206 14.48 -7.90 7.08
CA GLY A 206 15.29 -6.89 6.39
C GLY A 206 16.42 -6.30 7.24
N SER A 207 16.97 -5.18 6.78
CA SER A 207 18.10 -4.41 7.35
C SER A 207 17.74 -3.53 8.57
N CYS A 208 16.55 -3.71 9.17
CA CYS A 208 16.04 -2.81 10.20
C CYS A 208 16.65 -3.09 11.59
N PHE A 209 17.03 -2.02 12.30
CA PHE A 209 17.58 -2.03 13.64
C PHE A 209 16.75 -1.16 14.61
N VAL A 210 16.91 -1.41 15.90
CA VAL A 210 16.21 -0.72 16.99
C VAL A 210 17.16 -0.46 18.15
N MET A 211 16.94 0.65 18.87
CA MET A 211 17.60 0.96 20.13
C MET A 211 16.72 0.54 21.30
N HIS A 212 17.26 -0.23 22.25
CA HIS A 212 16.54 -0.68 23.44
C HIS A 212 16.21 0.49 24.38
N ASP A 213 15.03 0.52 25.02
CA ASP A 213 14.56 1.68 25.81
C ASP A 213 15.58 2.24 26.82
N LEU A 214 16.21 1.39 27.66
CA LEU A 214 17.23 1.82 28.63
C LEU A 214 18.51 2.40 27.99
N ILE A 215 18.77 2.06 26.72
CA ILE A 215 19.84 2.63 25.91
C ILE A 215 19.36 3.95 25.27
N HIS A 216 18.08 4.05 24.89
CA HIS A 216 17.45 5.29 24.40
C HIS A 216 17.39 6.36 25.50
N GLU A 217 17.05 6.00 26.73
CA GLU A 217 17.10 6.89 27.90
C GLU A 217 18.53 7.38 28.19
N LEU A 218 19.54 6.51 28.02
CA LEU A 218 20.94 6.93 28.06
C LEU A 218 21.28 7.90 26.91
N ALA A 219 20.79 7.65 25.68
CA ALA A 219 20.98 8.53 24.53
C ALA A 219 20.38 9.94 24.77
N GLN A 220 19.16 10.01 25.30
CA GLN A 220 18.50 11.26 25.69
C GLN A 220 19.27 11.99 26.79
N HIS A 221 19.81 11.27 27.77
CA HIS A 221 20.58 11.87 28.86
C HIS A 221 21.93 12.44 28.42
N VAL A 222 22.60 11.83 27.43
CA VAL A 222 23.88 12.33 26.90
C VAL A 222 23.71 13.40 25.81
N SER A 223 22.57 13.45 25.13
CA SER A 223 22.26 14.52 24.17
C SER A 223 21.66 15.77 24.81
N GLY A 224 20.99 15.65 25.97
CA GLY A 224 20.49 16.78 26.74
C GLY A 224 19.54 17.67 25.92
N ASP A 225 19.84 18.98 25.84
CA ASP A 225 19.02 19.94 25.10
C ASP A 225 19.39 20.07 23.60
N PHE A 226 20.39 19.32 23.12
CA PHE A 226 20.85 19.39 21.71
C PHE A 226 19.88 18.73 20.73
N CYS A 227 19.13 17.71 21.17
CA CYS A 227 18.13 17.01 20.38
C CYS A 227 16.73 17.35 20.90
N ALA A 228 15.82 17.75 20.02
CA ALA A 228 14.41 17.94 20.34
C ALA A 228 13.52 17.17 19.39
N ARG A 229 12.34 16.75 19.86
CA ARG A 229 11.34 16.10 19.02
C ARG A 229 9.93 16.54 19.38
N VAL A 230 9.03 16.43 18.41
CA VAL A 230 7.58 16.49 18.62
C VAL A 230 7.01 15.11 18.38
N GLU A 231 6.27 14.64 19.37
CA GLU A 231 5.35 13.51 19.32
C GLU A 231 3.93 14.08 19.53
N ASP A 232 2.89 13.31 19.22
CA ASP A 232 1.51 13.85 19.17
C ASP A 232 0.93 14.24 20.55
N ASP A 233 1.50 13.68 21.64
CA ASP A 233 1.32 14.07 23.05
C ASP A 233 1.16 15.60 23.27
N ASP A 234 0.27 16.05 24.17
CA ASP A 234 -0.06 17.48 24.39
C ASP A 234 1.11 18.37 24.88
N LYS A 235 2.28 17.79 25.12
CA LYS A 235 3.46 18.49 25.64
C LYS A 235 4.11 19.32 24.54
N VAL A 236 4.26 20.63 24.79
CA VAL A 236 5.07 21.53 23.95
C VAL A 236 6.53 21.02 23.94
N PRO A 237 7.19 20.90 22.79
CA PRO A 237 8.55 20.37 22.72
C PRO A 237 9.52 21.27 23.50
N LYS A 238 10.44 20.65 24.26
CA LYS A 238 11.45 21.34 25.08
C LYS A 238 12.60 21.89 24.21
N VAL A 239 12.28 22.76 23.26
CA VAL A 239 13.25 23.42 22.39
C VAL A 239 14.00 24.51 23.16
N SER A 240 15.33 24.55 22.99
CA SER A 240 16.20 25.58 23.55
C SER A 240 17.05 26.24 22.46
N GLU A 241 17.75 27.32 22.80
CA GLU A 241 18.73 27.96 21.90
C GLU A 241 19.90 27.04 21.53
N LYS A 242 20.16 26.00 22.35
CA LYS A 242 21.19 24.97 22.12
C LYS A 242 20.72 23.85 21.21
N THR A 243 19.43 23.74 20.90
CA THR A 243 18.89 22.65 20.08
C THR A 243 19.45 22.71 18.66
N ARG A 244 20.08 21.61 18.22
CA ARG A 244 20.75 21.44 16.93
C ARG A 244 19.98 20.51 15.99
N HIS A 245 19.33 19.49 16.53
CA HIS A 245 18.62 18.49 15.72
C HIS A 245 17.16 18.46 16.16
N PHE A 246 16.23 18.64 15.21
CA PHE A 246 14.79 18.62 15.48
C PHE A 246 14.08 17.57 14.61
N LEU A 247 13.29 16.71 15.27
CA LEU A 247 12.44 15.70 14.63
C LEU A 247 10.96 16.00 14.85
N TYR A 248 10.19 16.18 13.78
CA TYR A 248 8.75 16.08 13.82
C TYR A 248 8.35 14.63 13.49
N PHE A 249 7.65 13.94 14.40
CA PHE A 249 7.18 12.57 14.16
C PHE A 249 5.65 12.56 14.10
N LYS A 250 5.10 12.29 12.92
CA LYS A 250 3.65 12.26 12.70
C LYS A 250 3.10 10.85 12.92
N THR A 251 2.03 10.67 13.70
CA THR A 251 1.22 9.43 13.60
C THR A 251 0.12 9.54 12.54
N ASP A 252 -0.37 8.41 12.03
CA ASP A 252 -1.27 8.35 10.86
C ASP A 252 -2.68 8.96 11.08
N TYR A 253 -3.00 9.42 12.29
CA TYR A 253 -4.33 9.87 12.71
C TYR A 253 -4.36 11.31 13.23
N ASP A 254 -3.82 12.27 12.47
CA ASP A 254 -4.28 13.65 12.61
C ASP A 254 -4.23 14.50 11.32
N GLN A 255 -5.23 15.38 11.19
CA GLN A 255 -5.31 16.50 10.27
C GLN A 255 -5.30 17.88 10.97
N MET A 256 -5.15 17.98 12.30
CA MET A 256 -5.28 19.24 13.07
C MET A 256 -4.21 19.50 14.16
N VAL A 257 -3.01 18.90 14.10
CA VAL A 257 -1.89 19.26 14.99
C VAL A 257 -1.63 20.77 14.99
N ALA A 258 -1.63 21.37 16.18
CA ALA A 258 -1.76 22.82 16.35
C ALA A 258 -0.48 23.62 16.08
N PHE A 259 -0.66 24.77 15.41
CA PHE A 259 0.38 25.74 15.04
C PHE A 259 1.32 26.14 16.20
N LYS A 260 0.82 26.15 17.45
CA LYS A 260 1.58 26.46 18.67
C LYS A 260 2.80 25.55 18.91
N LYS A 261 2.77 24.26 18.49
CA LYS A 261 3.94 23.36 18.68
C LYS A 261 5.18 23.84 17.90
N PHE A 262 4.99 24.59 16.81
CA PHE A 262 6.08 25.07 15.95
C PHE A 262 6.68 26.43 16.35
N GLU A 263 5.97 27.27 17.10
CA GLU A 263 6.55 28.52 17.64
C GLU A 263 7.76 28.25 18.54
N ALA A 264 7.79 27.09 19.21
CA ALA A 264 8.95 26.64 19.99
C ALA A 264 10.24 26.53 19.16
N ILE A 265 10.16 26.14 17.88
CA ILE A 265 11.32 26.01 16.98
C ILE A 265 11.98 27.37 16.71
N THR A 266 11.23 28.48 16.78
CA THR A 266 11.79 29.83 16.60
C THR A 266 12.82 30.22 17.67
N LYS A 267 12.91 29.45 18.77
CA LYS A 267 13.95 29.57 19.80
C LYS A 267 15.24 28.84 19.47
N ALA A 268 15.24 27.89 18.52
CA ALA A 268 16.42 27.09 18.15
C ALA A 268 17.37 27.89 17.24
N GLN A 269 18.14 28.81 17.83
CA GLN A 269 19.15 29.60 17.11
C GLN A 269 20.32 28.74 16.58
N SER A 270 20.53 27.55 17.15
CA SER A 270 21.62 26.62 16.79
C SER A 270 21.20 25.48 15.86
N LEU A 271 20.05 25.54 15.17
CA LEU A 271 19.54 24.40 14.40
C LEU A 271 20.44 24.03 13.19
N HIS A 272 20.83 22.75 13.11
CA HIS A 272 21.64 22.13 12.05
C HIS A 272 20.80 21.18 11.18
N THR A 273 19.87 20.41 11.79
CA THR A 273 18.94 19.50 11.11
C THR A 273 17.49 19.81 11.44
N PHE A 274 16.62 19.68 10.44
CA PHE A 274 15.18 19.66 10.61
C PHE A 274 14.57 18.53 9.77
N LEU A 275 13.92 17.56 10.42
CA LEU A 275 13.38 16.35 9.81
C LEU A 275 11.90 16.17 10.16
N ASP A 276 11.09 15.69 9.21
CA ASP A 276 9.68 15.29 9.36
C ASP A 276 9.58 13.82 8.96
N VAL A 277 9.13 12.97 9.88
CA VAL A 277 9.02 11.52 9.68
C VAL A 277 7.58 11.16 9.46
N LYS A 278 7.30 10.63 8.26
CA LYS A 278 6.09 9.88 7.97
C LYS A 278 6.38 8.40 8.23
N PRO A 279 5.73 7.75 9.20
CA PRO A 279 5.70 6.29 9.24
C PRO A 279 5.03 5.79 7.96
N SER A 280 5.61 4.77 7.34
CA SER A 280 4.88 3.95 6.38
C SER A 280 5.04 2.48 6.77
N GLN A 281 4.09 1.65 6.36
CA GLN A 281 4.06 0.24 6.71
C GLN A 281 5.30 -0.49 6.16
N TYR A 282 5.80 -0.05 5.00
CA TYR A 282 6.96 -0.61 4.32
C TYR A 282 8.30 -0.03 4.85
N GLU A 283 8.51 1.30 4.80
CA GLU A 283 9.73 1.95 5.33
C GLU A 283 9.50 3.36 5.91
N PRO A 284 10.34 3.87 6.84
CA PRO A 284 10.35 5.28 7.22
C PRO A 284 10.75 6.19 6.05
N SER A 285 10.03 7.32 5.90
CA SER A 285 10.35 8.38 4.94
C SER A 285 10.51 9.73 5.64
N TYR A 286 11.57 10.46 5.26
CA TYR A 286 12.01 11.70 5.89
C TYR A 286 11.65 12.90 4.99
N ILE A 287 10.36 13.23 4.91
CA ILE A 287 9.81 14.20 3.94
C ILE A 287 8.97 15.26 4.67
N LEU A 288 9.43 16.52 4.61
CA LEU A 288 8.70 17.67 5.16
C LEU A 288 7.26 17.75 4.63
N SER A 289 6.30 17.88 5.55
CA SER A 289 4.89 17.95 5.22
C SER A 289 4.50 19.30 4.61
N LYS A 290 3.49 19.28 3.72
CA LYS A 290 3.00 20.45 2.97
C LYS A 290 2.70 21.67 3.84
N ARG A 291 2.14 21.48 5.05
CA ARG A 291 1.88 22.57 6.01
C ARG A 291 3.15 23.14 6.63
N VAL A 292 4.17 22.33 6.87
CA VAL A 292 5.47 22.84 7.35
C VAL A 292 6.11 23.78 6.30
N LEU A 293 5.94 23.47 5.01
CA LEU A 293 6.42 24.30 3.90
C LEU A 293 5.54 25.53 3.58
N GLN A 294 4.22 25.45 3.79
CA GLN A 294 3.29 26.54 3.45
C GLN A 294 2.95 27.45 4.64
N ASP A 295 2.80 26.90 5.85
CA ASP A 295 2.38 27.66 7.03
C ASP A 295 3.53 28.07 7.95
N ILE A 296 4.63 27.32 7.99
CA ILE A 296 5.67 27.45 9.03
C ILE A 296 6.95 28.06 8.45
N LEU A 297 7.58 27.44 7.45
CA LEU A 297 8.84 27.92 6.87
C LEU A 297 8.78 29.38 6.33
N PRO A 298 7.67 29.87 5.73
CA PRO A 298 7.57 31.28 5.32
C PRO A 298 7.40 32.29 6.48
N LYS A 299 6.98 31.82 7.67
CA LYS A 299 6.80 32.65 8.88
C LYS A 299 8.02 32.55 9.81
N MET A 300 8.77 31.44 9.74
CA MET A 300 10.12 31.35 10.29
C MET A 300 11.03 32.33 9.55
N ARG A 301 11.80 33.13 10.27
CA ARG A 301 12.84 33.97 9.67
C ARG A 301 14.02 33.07 9.31
N MET A 302 13.95 32.38 8.16
CA MET A 302 14.94 31.36 7.74
C MET A 302 16.38 31.86 7.81
N GLY A 303 16.62 33.14 7.52
CA GLY A 303 17.93 33.78 7.68
C GLY A 303 18.53 33.81 9.10
N LYS A 304 17.79 33.36 10.13
CA LYS A 304 18.34 33.09 11.47
C LYS A 304 18.95 31.69 11.60
N LEU A 305 18.56 30.73 10.77
CA LEU A 305 19.01 29.33 10.82
C LEU A 305 20.36 29.15 10.11
N ILE A 306 21.30 30.07 10.32
CA ILE A 306 22.59 30.13 9.59
C ILE A 306 23.46 28.86 9.70
N ASN A 307 23.19 28.04 10.73
CA ASN A 307 23.86 26.77 10.98
C ASN A 307 23.19 25.55 10.30
N LEU A 308 22.05 25.74 9.62
CA LEU A 308 21.28 24.65 9.01
C LEU A 308 22.08 24.03 7.86
N ARG A 309 22.35 22.72 7.96
CA ARG A 309 23.11 21.96 6.97
C ARG A 309 22.22 21.15 6.04
N HIS A 310 21.05 20.71 6.51
CA HIS A 310 20.18 19.79 5.77
C HIS A 310 18.73 20.26 5.74
N LEU A 311 18.19 20.42 4.53
CA LEU A 311 16.81 20.75 4.23
C LEU A 311 16.32 19.86 3.07
N ASP A 312 15.79 18.69 3.40
CA ASP A 312 15.23 17.78 2.39
C ASP A 312 13.74 18.07 2.18
N ILE A 313 13.37 18.46 0.96
CA ILE A 313 12.00 18.82 0.57
C ILE A 313 11.55 18.09 -0.70
N PHE A 314 12.10 16.89 -0.93
CA PHE A 314 11.72 16.01 -2.01
C PHE A 314 10.26 15.50 -1.86
N GLY A 315 9.54 15.28 -2.97
CA GLY A 315 8.14 14.83 -2.94
C GLY A 315 7.14 15.85 -2.38
N CYS A 316 7.46 17.15 -2.51
CA CYS A 316 6.64 18.26 -2.03
C CYS A 316 5.86 18.96 -3.17
N ASP A 317 5.42 18.18 -4.15
CA ASP A 317 4.95 18.58 -5.49
C ASP A 317 3.76 19.57 -5.52
N SER A 318 3.10 19.79 -4.37
CA SER A 318 2.10 20.84 -4.17
C SER A 318 2.67 22.25 -3.91
N LEU A 319 3.99 22.39 -3.69
CA LEU A 319 4.62 23.65 -3.34
C LEU A 319 4.84 24.49 -4.61
N LYS A 320 4.11 25.59 -4.76
CA LYS A 320 4.17 26.45 -5.97
C LYS A 320 5.31 27.47 -5.93
N GLU A 321 5.77 27.83 -4.74
CA GLU A 321 6.88 28.75 -4.51
C GLU A 321 7.54 28.43 -3.15
N MET A 322 8.83 28.76 -3.04
CA MET A 322 9.55 28.75 -1.76
C MET A 322 9.66 30.19 -1.21
N SER A 323 9.79 30.31 0.12
CA SER A 323 9.81 31.59 0.82
C SER A 323 10.97 32.51 0.39
N ASN A 324 10.65 33.70 -0.09
CA ASN A 324 11.59 34.74 -0.55
C ASN A 324 12.42 35.41 0.58
N HIS A 325 12.45 34.85 1.79
CA HIS A 325 13.06 35.46 2.97
C HIS A 325 14.21 34.61 3.54
N GLY A 326 15.35 34.66 2.86
CA GLY A 326 16.65 34.31 3.46
C GLY A 326 17.18 32.90 3.21
N ILE A 327 16.79 32.21 2.12
CA ILE A 327 17.44 30.93 1.76
C ILE A 327 18.95 31.13 1.50
N GLY A 328 19.34 32.19 0.79
CA GLY A 328 20.75 32.55 0.54
C GLY A 328 21.53 33.02 1.79
N GLN A 329 20.93 33.00 2.97
CA GLN A 329 21.63 33.25 4.24
C GLN A 329 22.04 31.93 4.94
N LEU A 330 21.57 30.78 4.44
CA LEU A 330 21.93 29.43 4.93
C LEU A 330 23.27 28.96 4.35
N LYS A 331 24.35 29.73 4.54
CA LYS A 331 25.61 29.49 3.79
C LYS A 331 26.30 28.15 4.09
N SER A 332 25.94 27.49 5.20
CA SER A 332 26.40 26.14 5.57
C SER A 332 25.47 25.02 5.08
N LEU A 333 24.50 25.30 4.20
CA LEU A 333 23.57 24.29 3.68
C LEU A 333 24.28 23.35 2.70
N GLN A 334 24.37 22.08 3.10
CA GLN A 334 25.05 21.00 2.40
C GLN A 334 24.08 20.05 1.68
N ARG A 335 22.80 19.99 2.06
CA ARG A 335 21.76 19.24 1.31
C ARG A 335 20.52 20.09 1.13
N LEU A 336 20.14 20.26 -0.14
CA LEU A 336 18.89 20.86 -0.59
C LEU A 336 18.41 20.08 -1.81
N THR A 337 17.42 19.23 -1.63
CA THR A 337 16.98 18.28 -2.69
C THR A 337 16.06 18.90 -3.74
N TYR A 338 15.43 20.04 -3.42
CA TYR A 338 14.49 20.72 -4.31
C TYR A 338 14.65 22.25 -4.15
N PHE A 339 14.55 22.98 -5.26
CA PHE A 339 14.58 24.45 -5.30
C PHE A 339 13.52 24.93 -6.29
N ILE A 340 12.62 25.79 -5.84
CA ILE A 340 11.48 26.25 -6.65
C ILE A 340 11.70 27.70 -7.03
N VAL A 341 11.95 27.95 -8.32
CA VAL A 341 12.08 29.31 -8.84
C VAL A 341 10.71 29.98 -8.76
N GLY A 342 10.61 31.02 -7.92
CA GLY A 342 9.38 31.79 -7.74
C GLY A 342 9.13 32.79 -8.87
N GLN A 343 7.93 33.37 -8.89
CA GLN A 343 7.55 34.40 -9.87
C GLN A 343 8.11 35.78 -9.46
N LYS A 344 7.49 36.88 -9.94
CA LYS A 344 7.97 38.27 -9.82
C LYS A 344 8.37 38.73 -8.40
N SER A 345 7.84 38.09 -7.36
CA SER A 345 8.11 38.37 -5.94
C SER A 345 8.70 37.19 -5.14
N GLY A 346 8.94 36.05 -5.79
CA GLY A 346 9.43 34.82 -5.13
C GLY A 346 10.96 34.69 -5.13
N LEU A 347 11.46 33.50 -4.78
CA LEU A 347 12.91 33.22 -4.84
C LEU A 347 13.43 33.18 -6.28
N LYS A 348 14.55 33.89 -6.49
CA LYS A 348 15.28 33.93 -7.76
C LYS A 348 16.34 32.83 -7.82
N ILE A 349 16.67 32.37 -9.02
CA ILE A 349 17.68 31.31 -9.19
C ILE A 349 19.09 31.79 -8.78
N GLY A 350 19.36 33.09 -8.87
CA GLY A 350 20.61 33.69 -8.41
C GLY A 350 20.88 33.56 -6.91
N GLU A 351 19.88 33.29 -6.07
CA GLU A 351 20.06 33.01 -4.62
C GLU A 351 20.90 31.74 -4.38
N LEU A 352 20.95 30.81 -5.34
CA LEU A 352 21.83 29.64 -5.30
C LEU A 352 23.32 30.02 -5.22
N ARG A 353 23.70 31.26 -5.58
CA ARG A 353 25.09 31.75 -5.47
C ARG A 353 25.66 31.58 -4.07
N GLU A 354 24.85 31.89 -3.06
CA GLU A 354 25.26 31.95 -1.65
C GLU A 354 25.27 30.58 -0.97
N LEU A 355 24.96 29.52 -1.72
CA LEU A 355 24.91 28.12 -1.26
C LEU A 355 25.98 27.28 -2.01
N PRO A 356 27.28 27.47 -1.73
CA PRO A 356 28.36 26.79 -2.45
C PRO A 356 28.55 25.33 -2.01
N GLU A 357 28.15 24.97 -0.78
CA GLU A 357 28.42 23.65 -0.20
C GLU A 357 27.38 22.56 -0.50
N ILE A 358 26.34 22.83 -1.31
CA ILE A 358 25.28 21.85 -1.64
C ILE A 358 25.88 20.63 -2.34
N ARG A 359 25.48 19.43 -1.89
CA ARG A 359 26.01 18.13 -2.32
C ARG A 359 24.91 17.17 -2.78
N GLY A 360 25.28 16.16 -3.58
CA GLY A 360 24.36 15.12 -4.03
C GLY A 360 23.41 15.61 -5.12
N ALA A 361 22.11 15.32 -4.96
CA ALA A 361 21.06 15.64 -5.93
C ALA A 361 20.35 16.97 -5.62
N LEU A 362 20.22 17.82 -6.65
CA LEU A 362 19.47 19.08 -6.61
C LEU A 362 18.46 19.13 -7.76
N TYR A 363 17.16 19.17 -7.43
CA TYR A 363 16.09 19.44 -8.38
C TYR A 363 15.77 20.94 -8.41
N ILE A 364 15.73 21.56 -9.60
CA ILE A 364 15.33 22.95 -9.79
C ILE A 364 14.07 23.00 -10.66
N SER A 365 12.94 23.44 -10.08
CA SER A 365 11.64 23.46 -10.75
C SER A 365 11.13 24.88 -11.05
N ASN A 366 10.08 24.96 -11.87
CA ASN A 366 9.49 26.20 -12.38
C ASN A 366 10.49 27.08 -13.16
N MET A 367 11.44 26.47 -13.87
CA MET A 367 12.50 27.17 -14.61
C MET A 367 12.00 28.19 -15.63
N LYS A 368 10.75 28.10 -16.09
CA LYS A 368 10.06 29.13 -16.90
C LYS A 368 9.95 30.51 -16.24
N ASN A 369 10.10 30.59 -14.91
CA ASN A 369 10.15 31.84 -14.16
C ASN A 369 11.52 32.54 -14.25
N VAL A 370 12.58 31.86 -14.69
CA VAL A 370 13.88 32.49 -14.94
C VAL A 370 13.78 33.33 -16.22
N VAL A 371 13.65 34.64 -16.06
CA VAL A 371 13.54 35.61 -17.19
C VAL A 371 14.83 36.38 -17.47
N SER A 372 15.92 36.12 -16.72
CA SER A 372 17.17 36.87 -16.81
C SER A 372 18.38 35.96 -16.94
N VAL A 373 19.10 36.11 -18.05
CA VAL A 373 20.41 35.48 -18.31
C VAL A 373 21.43 35.81 -17.21
N ASN A 374 21.34 37.01 -16.61
CA ASN A 374 22.23 37.40 -15.50
C ASN A 374 21.88 36.71 -14.18
N ASP A 375 20.60 36.45 -13.90
CA ASP A 375 20.15 35.72 -12.71
C ASP A 375 20.54 34.23 -12.80
N ALA A 376 20.38 33.64 -13.99
CA ALA A 376 20.89 32.32 -14.33
C ALA A 376 22.42 32.21 -14.14
N LEU A 377 23.17 33.25 -14.55
CA LEU A 377 24.62 33.33 -14.31
C LEU A 377 24.98 33.48 -12.83
N GLN A 378 24.17 34.19 -12.02
CA GLN A 378 24.44 34.31 -10.58
C GLN A 378 24.35 32.96 -9.86
N ALA A 379 23.46 32.05 -10.29
CA ALA A 379 23.31 30.72 -9.67
C ALA A 379 24.62 29.91 -9.60
N ASN A 380 25.56 30.20 -10.51
CA ASN A 380 26.96 29.77 -10.49
C ASN A 380 27.14 28.24 -10.33
N MET A 381 26.34 27.47 -11.08
CA MET A 381 26.31 26.01 -11.04
C MET A 381 27.69 25.36 -11.31
N LYS A 382 28.54 26.02 -12.11
CA LYS A 382 29.90 25.59 -12.46
C LYS A 382 30.86 25.44 -11.27
N ASP A 383 30.61 26.13 -10.16
CA ASP A 383 31.48 26.11 -8.98
C ASP A 383 30.95 25.16 -7.88
N LYS A 384 29.82 24.48 -8.10
CA LYS A 384 29.19 23.54 -7.16
C LYS A 384 29.81 22.15 -7.26
N SER A 385 31.08 22.05 -6.87
CA SER A 385 31.94 20.86 -7.04
C SER A 385 31.48 19.57 -6.33
N TYR A 386 30.50 19.68 -5.43
CA TYR A 386 29.96 18.55 -4.66
C TYR A 386 28.62 18.01 -5.17
N LEU A 387 28.02 18.59 -6.22
CA LEU A 387 26.80 18.06 -6.83
C LEU A 387 27.10 16.81 -7.67
N ASP A 388 26.38 15.73 -7.40
CA ASP A 388 26.39 14.48 -8.16
C ASP A 388 25.28 14.45 -9.23
N GLU A 389 24.14 15.07 -8.94
CA GLU A 389 22.93 15.02 -9.76
C GLU A 389 22.22 16.37 -9.83
N LEU A 390 21.76 16.75 -11.03
CA LEU A 390 21.06 18.00 -11.29
C LEU A 390 19.84 17.75 -12.19
N ILE A 391 18.67 18.18 -11.74
CA ILE A 391 17.42 18.12 -12.53
C ILE A 391 16.96 19.56 -12.79
N LEU A 392 16.70 19.92 -14.04
CA LEU A 392 16.20 21.25 -14.45
C LEU A 392 14.84 21.10 -15.12
N ASP A 393 13.76 21.57 -14.49
CA ASP A 393 12.39 21.41 -14.98
C ASP A 393 11.65 22.74 -15.20
N TRP A 394 11.12 22.92 -16.42
CA TRP A 394 10.29 24.06 -16.84
C TRP A 394 8.78 23.92 -16.52
N ASP A 395 8.35 22.79 -15.94
CA ASP A 395 6.98 22.45 -15.49
C ASP A 395 5.94 22.29 -16.62
N ASP A 396 5.47 21.05 -16.82
CA ASP A 396 4.66 20.52 -17.96
C ASP A 396 3.22 21.08 -18.06
N ARG A 397 2.81 22.03 -17.20
CA ARG A 397 1.53 22.75 -17.41
C ARG A 397 1.65 23.69 -18.60
N CYS A 398 1.11 23.21 -19.73
CA CYS A 398 0.73 23.84 -20.99
C CYS A 398 1.25 25.28 -21.22
N THR A 399 2.01 25.47 -22.29
CA THR A 399 2.58 26.77 -22.68
C THR A 399 1.54 27.70 -23.31
N ASP A 400 0.56 28.14 -22.51
CA ASP A 400 -0.40 29.16 -22.88
C ASP A 400 0.31 30.53 -23.05
N GLY A 401 0.61 30.87 -24.30
CA GLY A 401 0.77 32.25 -24.78
C GLY A 401 2.05 33.02 -24.43
N VAL A 402 2.87 32.61 -23.46
CA VAL A 402 4.11 33.34 -23.10
C VAL A 402 5.34 32.78 -23.81
N ILE A 403 5.43 33.06 -25.11
CA ILE A 403 6.66 32.83 -25.89
C ILE A 403 7.71 33.86 -25.46
N GLN A 404 8.59 33.47 -24.53
CA GLN A 404 9.90 34.12 -24.43
C GLN A 404 10.68 33.80 -25.72
N SER A 405 11.40 34.78 -26.28
CA SER A 405 12.21 34.57 -27.48
C SER A 405 13.21 33.43 -27.28
N GLY A 406 13.22 32.45 -28.19
CA GLY A 406 13.97 31.19 -28.01
C GLY A 406 15.50 31.36 -27.85
N SER A 407 16.05 32.50 -28.27
CA SER A 407 17.42 32.92 -27.96
C SER A 407 17.66 33.07 -26.46
N THR A 408 16.79 33.79 -25.76
CA THR A 408 16.89 34.09 -24.33
C THR A 408 16.84 32.82 -23.48
N ILE A 409 15.97 31.87 -23.84
CA ILE A 409 15.85 30.55 -23.18
C ILE A 409 17.14 29.74 -23.34
N HIS A 410 17.70 29.71 -24.56
CA HIS A 410 18.98 29.06 -24.84
C HIS A 410 20.12 29.71 -24.06
N ASP A 411 20.17 31.05 -23.99
CA ASP A 411 21.18 31.78 -23.23
C ASP A 411 21.08 31.52 -21.71
N ILE A 412 19.86 31.39 -21.15
CA ILE A 412 19.64 31.00 -19.75
C ILE A 412 20.25 29.62 -19.47
N LEU A 413 19.91 28.59 -20.25
CA LEU A 413 20.48 27.25 -20.06
C LEU A 413 21.99 27.24 -20.33
N ASN A 414 22.48 28.05 -21.28
CA ASN A 414 23.92 28.22 -21.55
C ASN A 414 24.69 28.86 -20.37
N LYS A 415 24.06 29.68 -19.52
CA LYS A 415 24.68 30.20 -18.28
C LYS A 415 24.59 29.26 -17.10
N LEU A 416 23.69 28.27 -17.12
CA LEU A 416 23.53 27.25 -16.08
C LEU A 416 24.48 26.06 -16.28
N LEU A 417 25.69 26.33 -16.77
CA LEU A 417 26.76 25.34 -16.95
C LEU A 417 27.06 24.62 -15.62
N PRO A 418 26.92 23.28 -15.52
CA PRO A 418 27.23 22.53 -14.29
C PRO A 418 28.74 22.38 -14.04
N HIS A 419 29.13 21.95 -12.84
CA HIS A 419 30.52 21.56 -12.55
C HIS A 419 30.86 20.23 -13.26
N PRO A 420 32.07 20.03 -13.82
CA PRO A 420 32.49 18.79 -14.48
C PRO A 420 32.49 17.50 -13.63
N ASN A 421 32.10 17.57 -12.36
CA ASN A 421 32.00 16.43 -11.44
C ASN A 421 30.60 15.77 -11.51
N LEU A 422 29.64 16.44 -12.14
CA LEU A 422 28.25 16.01 -12.22
C LEU A 422 28.16 14.65 -12.93
N LYS A 423 27.55 13.66 -12.27
CA LYS A 423 27.37 12.30 -12.78
C LYS A 423 26.04 12.12 -13.49
N GLN A 424 24.99 12.82 -13.03
CA GLN A 424 23.64 12.70 -13.56
C GLN A 424 23.05 14.06 -13.91
N LEU A 425 22.46 14.17 -15.10
CA LEU A 425 21.78 15.39 -15.54
C LEU A 425 20.40 15.02 -16.10
N SER A 426 19.37 15.77 -15.71
CA SER A 426 18.03 15.66 -16.30
C SER A 426 17.56 17.04 -16.74
N ILE A 427 17.13 17.16 -17.99
CA ILE A 427 16.54 18.38 -18.55
C ILE A 427 15.11 18.05 -18.96
N ARG A 428 14.14 18.71 -18.30
CA ARG A 428 12.71 18.43 -18.42
C ARG A 428 11.94 19.65 -18.92
N ASN A 429 11.09 19.42 -19.91
CA ASN A 429 10.13 20.38 -20.47
C ASN A 429 10.79 21.64 -21.06
N TYR A 430 12.07 21.57 -21.45
CA TYR A 430 12.84 22.71 -21.94
C TYR A 430 12.24 23.29 -23.24
N PRO A 431 11.79 24.56 -23.25
CA PRO A 431 11.04 25.12 -24.37
C PRO A 431 11.91 25.71 -25.49
N GLY A 432 13.25 25.61 -25.39
CA GLY A 432 14.16 26.10 -26.42
C GLY A 432 14.25 25.18 -27.63
N VAL A 433 14.70 25.72 -28.76
CA VAL A 433 14.81 24.98 -30.05
C VAL A 433 16.12 24.21 -30.25
N ARG A 434 17.10 24.41 -29.36
CA ARG A 434 18.39 23.70 -29.36
C ARG A 434 19.07 23.77 -27.99
N PHE A 435 19.82 22.72 -27.64
CA PHE A 435 20.65 22.68 -26.43
C PHE A 435 21.95 23.49 -26.58
N PRO A 436 22.61 23.89 -25.47
CA PRO A 436 23.94 24.48 -25.50
C PRO A 436 25.03 23.47 -25.90
N ASN A 437 26.09 23.97 -26.54
CA ASN A 437 27.22 23.16 -27.01
C ASN A 437 27.98 22.42 -25.89
N TRP A 438 27.80 22.81 -24.61
CA TRP A 438 28.45 22.13 -23.48
C TRP A 438 27.84 20.76 -23.16
N LEU A 439 26.60 20.48 -23.58
CA LEU A 439 25.88 19.27 -23.18
C LEU A 439 26.47 17.98 -23.76
N GLY A 440 27.04 18.05 -24.97
CA GLY A 440 27.74 16.93 -25.63
C GLY A 440 29.27 17.09 -25.66
N ASN A 441 29.86 17.83 -24.71
CA ASN A 441 31.29 18.13 -24.70
C ASN A 441 32.02 17.40 -23.55
N PRO A 442 32.83 16.36 -23.84
CA PRO A 442 33.52 15.57 -22.81
C PRO A 442 34.65 16.32 -22.08
N LEU A 443 35.08 17.48 -22.59
CA LEU A 443 36.01 18.36 -21.86
C LEU A 443 35.31 19.20 -20.78
N VAL A 444 33.98 19.14 -20.72
CA VAL A 444 33.14 20.01 -19.88
C VAL A 444 32.23 19.21 -18.94
N LEU A 445 31.73 18.04 -19.36
CA LEU A 445 30.92 17.15 -18.54
C LEU A 445 31.37 15.70 -18.66
N ASN A 446 31.44 14.99 -17.53
CA ASN A 446 31.74 13.57 -17.46
C ASN A 446 30.53 12.76 -16.94
N LEU A 447 29.41 12.86 -17.65
CA LEU A 447 28.13 12.25 -17.25
C LEU A 447 28.16 10.72 -17.34
N VAL A 448 27.51 10.08 -16.37
CA VAL A 448 27.19 8.65 -16.31
C VAL A 448 25.72 8.41 -16.67
N SER A 449 24.84 9.37 -16.40
CA SER A 449 23.40 9.31 -16.70
C SER A 449 22.89 10.63 -17.29
N LEU A 450 22.03 10.55 -18.30
CA LEU A 450 21.38 11.70 -18.93
C LEU A 450 19.92 11.41 -19.29
N GLU A 451 19.00 12.26 -18.82
CA GLU A 451 17.59 12.29 -19.22
C GLU A 451 17.27 13.59 -19.99
N LEU A 452 16.69 13.46 -21.19
CA LEU A 452 16.13 14.57 -21.95
C LEU A 452 14.63 14.33 -22.17
N ARG A 453 13.77 15.02 -21.44
CA ARG A 453 12.31 14.76 -21.42
C ARG A 453 11.50 16.00 -21.77
N GLY A 454 10.44 15.86 -22.56
CA GLY A 454 9.51 16.95 -22.87
C GLY A 454 10.13 18.11 -23.67
N CYS A 455 11.32 17.91 -24.26
CA CYS A 455 12.05 18.94 -24.99
C CYS A 455 11.54 19.08 -26.44
N GLY A 456 10.22 19.15 -26.61
CA GLY A 456 9.52 18.96 -27.89
C GLY A 456 9.83 20.00 -28.97
N ASN A 457 10.36 21.17 -28.60
CA ASN A 457 10.75 22.22 -29.55
C ASN A 457 12.14 22.00 -30.18
N CYS A 458 12.96 21.09 -29.66
CA CYS A 458 14.26 20.75 -30.23
C CYS A 458 14.10 19.85 -31.46
N SER A 459 14.63 20.27 -32.61
CA SER A 459 14.59 19.51 -33.86
C SER A 459 15.77 18.55 -34.08
N THR A 460 16.84 18.69 -33.29
CA THR A 460 18.01 17.81 -33.33
C THR A 460 18.45 17.39 -31.93
N LEU A 461 19.11 16.23 -31.85
CA LEU A 461 19.76 15.78 -30.63
C LEU A 461 21.17 16.39 -30.51
N PRO A 462 21.68 16.59 -29.27
CA PRO A 462 23.08 16.95 -29.04
C PRO A 462 24.01 15.75 -29.32
N PRO A 463 25.32 15.97 -29.54
CA PRO A 463 26.29 14.92 -29.83
C PRO A 463 26.73 14.17 -28.57
N LEU A 464 25.87 13.27 -28.10
CA LEU A 464 26.03 12.54 -26.84
C LEU A 464 26.99 11.35 -26.95
N GLY A 465 27.27 10.84 -28.16
CA GLY A 465 28.28 9.79 -28.37
C GLY A 465 29.69 10.19 -27.94
N GLN A 466 29.98 11.50 -27.84
CA GLN A 466 31.23 12.02 -27.31
C GLN A 466 31.39 11.83 -25.78
N LEU A 467 30.30 11.58 -25.05
CA LEU A 467 30.32 11.38 -23.59
C LEU A 467 30.72 9.93 -23.25
N THR A 468 32.02 9.65 -23.32
CA THR A 468 32.58 8.27 -23.24
C THR A 468 32.23 7.49 -21.98
N HIS A 469 31.83 8.14 -20.88
CA HIS A 469 31.46 7.52 -19.60
C HIS A 469 29.93 7.33 -19.43
N LEU A 470 29.12 7.76 -20.39
CA LEU A 470 27.66 7.72 -20.33
C LEU A 470 27.18 6.25 -20.38
N LYS A 471 26.52 5.79 -19.31
CA LYS A 471 25.97 4.43 -19.15
C LYS A 471 24.47 4.38 -19.38
N TYR A 472 23.74 5.42 -18.99
CA TYR A 472 22.29 5.47 -19.04
C TYR A 472 21.83 6.70 -19.83
N LEU A 473 21.07 6.50 -20.90
CA LEU A 473 20.51 7.57 -21.72
C LEU A 473 19.01 7.35 -21.94
N GLN A 474 18.18 8.27 -21.45
CA GLN A 474 16.74 8.29 -21.69
C GLN A 474 16.34 9.58 -22.42
N ILE A 475 15.65 9.43 -23.55
CA ILE A 475 15.17 10.52 -24.38
C ILE A 475 13.66 10.34 -24.55
N SER A 476 12.86 11.34 -24.16
CA SER A 476 11.41 11.23 -24.29
C SER A 476 10.66 12.52 -24.62
N ARG A 477 9.53 12.38 -25.33
CA ARG A 477 8.67 13.48 -25.79
C ARG A 477 9.39 14.55 -26.62
N MET A 478 10.47 14.19 -27.32
CA MET A 478 11.22 15.10 -28.20
C MET A 478 10.59 15.17 -29.60
N ASN A 479 9.34 15.64 -29.64
CA ASN A 479 8.48 15.62 -30.83
C ASN A 479 8.91 16.52 -32.01
N GLY A 480 9.98 17.32 -31.87
CA GLY A 480 10.60 18.04 -32.97
C GLY A 480 11.62 17.22 -33.77
N VAL A 481 12.08 16.08 -33.23
CA VAL A 481 13.13 15.25 -33.85
C VAL A 481 12.52 14.32 -34.89
N GLU A 482 12.70 14.66 -36.17
CA GLU A 482 12.26 13.84 -37.31
C GLU A 482 13.29 12.75 -37.69
N CYS A 483 14.57 12.99 -37.43
CA CYS A 483 15.66 12.09 -37.76
C CYS A 483 16.68 12.03 -36.61
N VAL A 484 17.28 10.86 -36.40
CA VAL A 484 18.44 10.66 -35.53
C VAL A 484 19.57 10.12 -36.40
N GLY A 485 20.56 10.96 -36.69
CA GLY A 485 21.71 10.66 -37.52
C GLY A 485 23.04 10.80 -36.78
N SER A 486 24.11 11.06 -37.53
CA SER A 486 25.47 11.16 -36.97
C SER A 486 25.64 12.35 -36.01
N GLU A 487 24.77 13.35 -36.03
CA GLU A 487 24.78 14.46 -35.07
C GLU A 487 24.53 14.02 -33.62
N PHE A 488 23.86 12.88 -33.40
CA PHE A 488 23.66 12.27 -32.09
C PHE A 488 24.93 11.61 -31.52
N HIS A 489 25.79 11.10 -32.40
CA HIS A 489 27.07 10.48 -32.04
C HIS A 489 28.16 11.57 -31.95
N GLY A 490 28.19 12.48 -32.91
CA GLY A 490 29.28 13.45 -33.10
C GLY A 490 30.49 12.77 -33.76
N ASN A 491 31.68 13.02 -33.22
CA ASN A 491 32.93 12.46 -33.74
C ASN A 491 33.40 11.19 -32.98
N ALA A 492 32.51 10.53 -32.23
CA ALA A 492 32.84 9.38 -31.38
C ALA A 492 31.62 8.48 -31.10
N SER A 493 31.89 7.22 -30.76
CA SER A 493 30.88 6.20 -30.46
C SER A 493 30.64 6.00 -28.95
N PHE A 494 29.49 5.41 -28.60
CA PHE A 494 29.02 5.21 -27.23
C PHE A 494 29.78 4.11 -26.47
N GLN A 495 31.02 4.42 -26.04
CA GLN A 495 31.95 3.47 -25.42
C GLN A 495 31.50 2.82 -24.09
N SER A 496 30.59 3.44 -23.32
CA SER A 496 30.14 2.90 -22.01
C SER A 496 28.63 2.63 -21.90
N LEU A 497 27.85 2.81 -22.98
CA LEU A 497 26.39 2.88 -22.87
C LEU A 497 25.77 1.51 -22.63
N GLU A 498 25.25 1.29 -21.41
CA GLU A 498 24.58 0.05 -20.98
C GLU A 498 23.07 0.07 -21.24
N THR A 499 22.44 1.25 -21.23
CA THR A 499 20.98 1.40 -21.42
C THR A 499 20.66 2.61 -22.29
N LEU A 500 19.85 2.36 -23.33
CA LEU A 500 19.29 3.37 -24.22
C LEU A 500 17.76 3.26 -24.24
N SER A 501 17.08 4.38 -24.00
CA SER A 501 15.61 4.44 -23.96
C SER A 501 15.07 5.61 -24.78
N PHE A 502 14.12 5.33 -25.67
CA PHE A 502 13.34 6.30 -26.43
C PHE A 502 11.85 6.15 -26.13
N GLU A 503 11.16 7.23 -25.76
CA GLU A 503 9.74 7.19 -25.36
C GLU A 503 8.94 8.41 -25.86
N ASP A 504 7.71 8.22 -26.34
CA ASP A 504 6.84 9.29 -26.90
C ASP A 504 7.53 10.10 -28.03
N MET A 505 8.26 9.46 -28.95
CA MET A 505 8.97 10.13 -30.05
C MET A 505 8.07 10.27 -31.29
N LEU A 506 7.04 11.10 -31.22
CA LEU A 506 5.89 11.03 -32.13
C LEU A 506 6.18 11.35 -33.61
N ASN A 507 7.16 12.21 -33.88
CA ASN A 507 7.54 12.58 -35.26
C ASN A 507 8.80 11.89 -35.78
N TRP A 508 9.44 11.01 -35.00
CA TRP A 508 10.70 10.39 -35.39
C TRP A 508 10.49 9.39 -36.53
N GLU A 509 10.97 9.74 -37.73
CA GLU A 509 10.77 8.97 -38.95
C GLU A 509 11.94 8.04 -39.27
N LYS A 510 13.18 8.40 -38.92
CA LYS A 510 14.39 7.67 -39.36
C LYS A 510 15.50 7.63 -38.31
N TRP A 511 16.13 6.47 -38.17
CA TRP A 511 17.40 6.29 -37.45
C TRP A 511 18.49 5.93 -38.46
N LEU A 512 19.46 6.82 -38.66
CA LEU A 512 20.59 6.65 -39.58
C LEU A 512 21.85 6.24 -38.79
N CYS A 513 21.75 5.16 -38.01
CA CYS A 513 22.85 4.67 -37.20
C CYS A 513 23.92 4.00 -38.07
N CYS A 514 25.17 4.47 -37.98
CA CYS A 514 26.30 3.94 -38.76
C CYS A 514 27.43 3.35 -37.89
N GLU A 515 27.31 3.38 -36.56
CA GLU A 515 28.35 2.94 -35.63
C GLU A 515 27.79 2.02 -34.53
N GLU A 516 28.69 1.31 -33.85
CA GLU A 516 28.40 0.21 -32.93
C GLU A 516 28.02 0.68 -31.50
N PHE A 517 27.24 -0.16 -30.82
CA PHE A 517 26.88 -0.04 -29.40
C PHE A 517 27.48 -1.21 -28.59
N PRO A 518 28.81 -1.22 -28.34
CA PRO A 518 29.53 -2.43 -27.91
C PRO A 518 29.15 -2.97 -26.52
N HIS A 519 28.57 -2.13 -25.65
CA HIS A 519 28.21 -2.50 -24.27
C HIS A 519 26.72 -2.34 -23.95
N LEU A 520 25.87 -2.18 -24.96
CA LEU A 520 24.43 -1.95 -24.77
C LEU A 520 23.72 -3.23 -24.31
N ARG A 521 23.28 -3.24 -23.06
CA ARG A 521 22.59 -4.35 -22.40
C ARG A 521 21.07 -4.21 -22.46
N LYS A 522 20.55 -2.98 -22.47
CA LYS A 522 19.10 -2.68 -22.51
C LYS A 522 18.75 -1.66 -23.59
N LEU A 523 17.83 -2.03 -24.48
CA LEU A 523 17.22 -1.13 -25.46
C LEU A 523 15.71 -1.08 -25.24
N SER A 524 15.15 0.11 -24.99
CA SER A 524 13.71 0.32 -24.83
C SER A 524 13.20 1.39 -25.80
N MET A 525 12.14 1.06 -26.55
CA MET A 525 11.53 1.95 -27.54
C MET A 525 10.01 1.95 -27.31
N ARG A 526 9.43 3.12 -27.06
CA ARG A 526 8.01 3.26 -26.66
C ARG A 526 7.35 4.41 -27.41
N CYS A 527 6.20 4.16 -28.03
CA CYS A 527 5.40 5.18 -28.73
C CYS A 527 6.22 5.98 -29.77
N CYS A 528 6.87 5.26 -30.70
CA CYS A 528 7.61 5.83 -31.83
C CYS A 528 6.87 5.49 -33.16
N PRO A 529 5.69 6.09 -33.43
CA PRO A 529 4.74 5.57 -34.42
C PRO A 529 5.19 5.70 -35.88
N LYS A 530 5.97 6.73 -36.20
CA LYS A 530 6.49 6.99 -37.56
C LYS A 530 7.82 6.28 -37.87
N LEU A 531 8.42 5.56 -36.93
CA LEU A 531 9.81 5.15 -37.06
C LEU A 531 10.01 4.09 -38.15
N THR A 532 10.57 4.52 -39.28
CA THR A 532 10.99 3.69 -40.40
C THR A 532 12.51 3.55 -40.43
N GLY A 533 13.01 2.31 -40.43
CA GLY A 533 14.45 2.06 -40.54
C GLY A 533 14.88 0.74 -39.92
N LYS A 534 16.15 0.41 -40.13
CA LYS A 534 16.82 -0.70 -39.45
C LYS A 534 17.31 -0.24 -38.07
N LEU A 535 17.18 -1.10 -37.08
CA LEU A 535 18.04 -1.03 -35.89
C LEU A 535 19.47 -1.46 -36.26
N PRO A 536 20.51 -1.13 -35.44
CA PRO A 536 21.86 -1.63 -35.66
C PRO A 536 21.89 -3.16 -35.79
N GLU A 537 22.48 -3.68 -36.86
CA GLU A 537 22.35 -5.11 -37.22
C GLU A 537 23.10 -6.06 -36.25
N GLN A 538 23.98 -5.51 -35.42
CA GLN A 538 24.76 -6.22 -34.41
C GLN A 538 24.57 -5.57 -33.03
N LEU A 539 23.83 -6.24 -32.14
CA LEU A 539 23.65 -5.83 -30.74
C LEU A 539 24.07 -6.99 -29.82
N LEU A 540 25.37 -7.32 -29.88
CA LEU A 540 25.92 -8.57 -29.34
C LEU A 540 25.76 -8.70 -27.81
N SER A 541 25.81 -7.58 -27.08
CA SER A 541 25.71 -7.52 -25.61
C SER A 541 24.29 -7.33 -25.05
N LEU A 542 23.26 -7.34 -25.91
CA LEU A 542 21.90 -6.99 -25.52
C LEU A 542 21.23 -8.11 -24.71
N GLU A 543 20.91 -7.83 -23.44
CA GLU A 543 20.21 -8.71 -22.51
C GLU A 543 18.70 -8.45 -22.47
N GLU A 544 18.25 -7.22 -22.71
CA GLU A 544 16.84 -6.82 -22.65
C GLU A 544 16.45 -5.96 -23.85
N LEU A 545 15.40 -6.38 -24.57
CA LEU A 545 14.80 -5.64 -25.68
C LEU A 545 13.31 -5.40 -25.44
N GLN A 546 12.93 -4.12 -25.37
CA GLN A 546 11.56 -3.66 -25.21
C GLN A 546 11.14 -2.80 -26.41
N ILE A 547 10.07 -3.18 -27.11
CA ILE A 547 9.48 -2.39 -28.20
C ILE A 547 7.96 -2.30 -27.99
N TYR A 548 7.44 -1.10 -27.80
CA TYR A 548 6.02 -0.82 -27.57
C TYR A 548 5.52 0.27 -28.51
N ASN A 549 4.46 0.00 -29.27
CA ASN A 549 3.76 0.99 -30.11
C ASN A 549 4.68 1.67 -31.15
N CYS A 550 5.33 0.84 -31.97
CA CYS A 550 6.26 1.20 -33.04
C CYS A 550 5.90 0.50 -34.37
N PRO A 551 4.67 0.65 -34.90
CA PRO A 551 4.12 -0.17 -35.99
C PRO A 551 4.85 -0.07 -37.34
N GLN A 552 5.59 1.00 -37.60
CA GLN A 552 6.31 1.20 -38.88
C GLN A 552 7.74 0.63 -38.89
N LEU A 553 8.20 0.02 -37.78
CA LEU A 553 9.55 -0.52 -37.65
C LEU A 553 9.70 -1.83 -38.43
N LEU A 554 10.32 -1.77 -39.62
CA LEU A 554 10.55 -2.90 -40.51
C LEU A 554 11.98 -3.44 -40.37
N MET A 555 12.14 -4.63 -39.79
CA MET A 555 13.42 -5.20 -39.38
C MET A 555 13.71 -6.53 -40.07
N THR A 556 14.67 -6.54 -41.01
CA THR A 556 14.98 -7.68 -41.89
C THR A 556 15.75 -8.82 -41.22
N SER A 557 16.55 -8.49 -40.21
CA SER A 557 17.42 -9.42 -39.49
C SER A 557 18.04 -8.69 -38.29
N LEU A 558 17.88 -9.19 -37.07
CA LEU A 558 18.61 -8.72 -35.91
C LEU A 558 19.37 -9.90 -35.26
N THR A 559 20.68 -9.71 -35.04
CA THR A 559 21.54 -10.68 -34.35
C THR A 559 21.71 -10.26 -32.89
N VAL A 560 21.08 -11.01 -31.98
CA VAL A 560 21.22 -10.86 -30.53
C VAL A 560 21.71 -12.18 -29.93
N LEU A 561 22.85 -12.14 -29.24
CA LEU A 561 23.51 -13.35 -28.69
C LEU A 561 23.36 -13.48 -27.17
N ALA A 562 22.99 -12.41 -26.46
CA ALA A 562 22.95 -12.35 -25.00
C ALA A 562 21.53 -12.17 -24.42
N ILE A 563 20.49 -12.23 -25.25
CA ILE A 563 19.12 -11.82 -24.90
C ILE A 563 18.52 -12.71 -23.80
N ARG A 564 17.83 -12.08 -22.85
CA ARG A 564 17.19 -12.71 -21.67
C ARG A 564 15.74 -12.30 -21.50
N GLU A 565 15.37 -11.08 -21.86
CA GLU A 565 14.02 -10.53 -21.75
C GLU A 565 13.60 -9.85 -23.05
N LEU A 566 12.40 -10.19 -23.55
CA LEU A 566 11.91 -9.75 -24.86
C LEU A 566 10.42 -9.38 -24.76
N LYS A 567 10.10 -8.08 -24.87
CA LYS A 567 8.73 -7.56 -24.73
C LYS A 567 8.36 -6.71 -25.92
N MET A 568 7.40 -7.18 -26.72
CA MET A 568 7.11 -6.64 -28.05
C MET A 568 5.61 -6.46 -28.29
N VAL A 569 5.20 -5.21 -28.50
CA VAL A 569 3.81 -4.78 -28.52
C VAL A 569 3.55 -3.79 -29.66
N ASN A 570 2.59 -4.09 -30.55
CA ASN A 570 2.22 -3.22 -31.69
C ASN A 570 3.43 -2.68 -32.46
N PHE A 571 4.13 -3.57 -33.15
CA PHE A 571 5.35 -3.29 -33.90
C PHE A 571 5.25 -3.83 -35.34
N GLY A 572 6.16 -3.40 -36.22
CA GLY A 572 6.23 -3.88 -37.59
C GLY A 572 6.94 -5.23 -37.73
N LYS A 573 7.17 -5.67 -38.97
CA LYS A 573 7.73 -7.00 -39.26
C LYS A 573 9.15 -7.16 -38.72
N LEU A 574 9.41 -8.28 -38.04
CA LEU A 574 10.70 -8.65 -37.48
C LEU A 574 11.12 -10.04 -37.94
N GLN A 575 12.41 -10.20 -38.25
CA GLN A 575 13.07 -11.51 -38.26
C GLN A 575 14.26 -11.48 -37.29
N LEU A 576 14.25 -12.36 -36.29
CA LEU A 576 15.38 -12.59 -35.40
C LEU A 576 16.29 -13.66 -36.02
N GLN A 577 17.60 -13.41 -36.07
CA GLN A 577 18.60 -14.42 -36.44
C GLN A 577 19.39 -14.82 -35.20
N MET A 578 18.86 -15.81 -34.49
CA MET A 578 19.52 -16.42 -33.34
C MET A 578 20.49 -17.51 -33.84
N VAL A 579 21.79 -17.30 -33.63
CA VAL A 579 22.80 -18.32 -33.90
C VAL A 579 22.67 -19.42 -32.83
N ALA A 580 22.78 -20.69 -33.22
CA ALA A 580 22.41 -21.86 -32.42
C ALA A 580 23.36 -22.21 -31.24
N CYS A 581 23.98 -21.21 -30.61
CA CYS A 581 24.85 -21.37 -29.45
C CYS A 581 24.10 -21.01 -28.15
N ASP A 582 24.20 -21.91 -27.17
CA ASP A 582 23.86 -21.69 -25.76
C ASP A 582 22.43 -21.27 -25.40
N PHE A 583 21.46 -22.10 -25.80
CA PHE A 583 20.07 -22.15 -25.28
C PHE A 583 19.93 -22.19 -23.74
N ILE A 584 21.03 -22.30 -22.99
CA ILE A 584 21.09 -22.29 -21.53
C ILE A 584 20.75 -20.89 -20.95
N ALA A 585 21.00 -19.81 -21.69
CA ALA A 585 20.82 -18.44 -21.19
C ALA A 585 19.35 -18.03 -20.99
N LEU A 586 18.40 -18.63 -21.71
CA LEU A 586 16.98 -18.27 -21.73
C LEU A 586 16.13 -18.92 -20.62
N GLN A 587 16.77 -19.54 -19.62
CA GLN A 587 16.11 -20.24 -18.51
C GLN A 587 15.35 -19.34 -17.51
N THR A 588 15.29 -18.03 -17.74
CA THR A 588 14.53 -17.08 -16.90
C THR A 588 13.65 -16.12 -17.70
N SER A 589 13.41 -16.40 -18.98
CA SER A 589 12.77 -15.45 -19.89
C SER A 589 11.24 -15.41 -19.76
N GLU A 590 10.73 -14.19 -19.67
CA GLU A 590 9.34 -13.82 -19.97
C GLU A 590 9.29 -13.22 -21.38
N ILE A 591 8.40 -13.73 -22.23
CA ILE A 591 8.16 -13.20 -23.58
C ILE A 591 6.71 -12.71 -23.65
N GLU A 592 6.53 -11.45 -24.07
CA GLU A 592 5.21 -10.85 -24.32
C GLU A 592 5.06 -10.51 -25.81
N ILE A 593 4.03 -11.08 -26.45
CA ILE A 593 3.70 -10.92 -27.87
C ILE A 593 2.31 -10.29 -28.00
N LEU A 594 2.19 -9.21 -28.77
CA LEU A 594 0.91 -8.74 -29.30
C LEU A 594 0.94 -8.73 -30.82
N ASP A 595 -0.06 -9.40 -31.42
CA ASP A 595 -0.09 -9.92 -32.80
C ASP A 595 0.99 -10.99 -33.12
N VAL A 596 0.53 -12.21 -33.44
CA VAL A 596 1.38 -13.35 -33.81
C VAL A 596 1.56 -13.45 -35.35
N SER A 597 0.71 -12.81 -36.15
CA SER A 597 0.69 -12.95 -37.62
C SER A 597 1.96 -12.48 -38.33
N GLN A 598 2.82 -11.76 -37.62
CA GLN A 598 4.11 -11.26 -38.10
C GLN A 598 5.31 -12.15 -37.73
N TRP A 599 5.10 -13.17 -36.90
CA TRP A 599 6.10 -14.20 -36.58
C TRP A 599 6.05 -15.33 -37.62
N LYS A 600 7.21 -15.94 -37.90
CA LYS A 600 7.32 -17.11 -38.81
C LYS A 600 7.63 -18.43 -38.10
N GLN A 601 8.11 -18.35 -36.86
CA GLN A 601 8.40 -19.42 -35.91
C GLN A 601 8.42 -18.79 -34.51
N LEU A 602 7.85 -19.42 -33.50
CA LEU A 602 8.05 -19.03 -32.10
C LEU A 602 9.51 -19.19 -31.64
N PRO A 603 9.99 -18.36 -30.69
CA PRO A 603 11.30 -18.53 -30.06
C PRO A 603 11.30 -19.75 -29.11
N VAL A 604 12.11 -20.76 -29.42
CA VAL A 604 12.21 -22.02 -28.67
C VAL A 604 13.06 -21.87 -27.39
N ALA A 605 12.65 -20.97 -26.48
CA ALA A 605 12.92 -21.00 -25.02
C ALA A 605 12.36 -19.75 -24.31
N PRO A 606 11.18 -19.87 -23.68
CA PRO A 606 10.95 -19.15 -22.43
C PRO A 606 10.34 -20.04 -21.33
N HIS A 607 10.57 -19.68 -20.06
CA HIS A 607 9.84 -20.29 -18.94
C HIS A 607 8.41 -19.76 -18.84
N GLN A 608 8.18 -18.50 -19.26
CA GLN A 608 6.87 -17.87 -19.28
C GLN A 608 6.59 -17.23 -20.65
N LEU A 609 5.44 -17.56 -21.24
CA LEU A 609 4.95 -16.95 -22.48
C LEU A 609 3.62 -16.21 -22.22
N SER A 610 3.51 -14.99 -22.72
CA SER A 610 2.30 -14.16 -22.65
C SER A 610 1.89 -13.70 -24.06
N ILE A 611 0.83 -14.27 -24.59
CA ILE A 611 0.21 -13.88 -25.85
C ILE A 611 -0.94 -12.93 -25.52
N ARG A 612 -1.02 -11.76 -26.18
CA ARG A 612 -2.23 -10.93 -26.14
C ARG A 612 -2.66 -10.44 -27.51
N LYS A 613 -3.93 -10.03 -27.67
CA LYS A 613 -4.47 -9.38 -28.90
C LYS A 613 -4.03 -10.08 -30.18
N CYS A 614 -4.43 -11.34 -30.31
CA CYS A 614 -4.13 -12.18 -31.45
C CYS A 614 -5.42 -12.82 -31.96
N ASP A 615 -5.70 -12.64 -33.25
CA ASP A 615 -6.90 -13.10 -33.94
C ASP A 615 -6.72 -14.45 -34.68
N TYR A 616 -5.53 -15.06 -34.54
CA TYR A 616 -5.11 -16.31 -35.21
C TYR A 616 -4.30 -17.22 -34.26
N VAL A 617 -4.68 -17.24 -32.98
CA VAL A 617 -3.94 -17.96 -31.93
C VAL A 617 -4.07 -19.50 -32.03
N GLU A 618 -5.05 -19.99 -32.79
CA GLU A 618 -5.36 -21.42 -32.93
C GLU A 618 -4.24 -22.19 -33.62
N SER A 619 -3.72 -21.70 -34.74
CA SER A 619 -2.64 -22.36 -35.48
C SER A 619 -1.35 -22.48 -34.64
N LEU A 620 -1.12 -21.50 -33.76
CA LEU A 620 -0.01 -21.49 -32.81
C LEU A 620 -0.14 -22.60 -31.76
N LEU A 621 -1.37 -22.79 -31.27
CA LEU A 621 -1.75 -23.79 -30.28
C LEU A 621 -1.86 -25.21 -30.89
N GLU A 622 -2.01 -25.35 -32.21
CA GLU A 622 -2.04 -26.64 -32.90
C GLU A 622 -0.63 -27.15 -33.26
N GLU A 623 0.19 -26.35 -33.95
CA GLU A 623 1.42 -26.84 -34.60
C GLU A 623 2.73 -26.49 -33.86
N GLU A 624 2.86 -25.30 -33.27
CA GLU A 624 4.19 -24.82 -32.82
C GLU A 624 4.51 -25.09 -31.34
N ILE A 625 3.53 -25.04 -30.43
CA ILE A 625 3.79 -25.01 -28.99
C ILE A 625 4.22 -26.38 -28.40
N LEU A 626 3.95 -27.49 -29.10
CA LEU A 626 4.25 -28.87 -28.66
C LEU A 626 5.73 -29.15 -28.33
N GLN A 627 6.67 -28.42 -28.94
CA GLN A 627 8.11 -28.64 -28.77
C GLN A 627 8.76 -27.70 -27.75
N SER A 628 7.96 -26.96 -26.97
CA SER A 628 8.42 -25.91 -26.06
C SER A 628 8.53 -26.36 -24.59
N ASN A 629 9.43 -25.71 -23.83
CA ASN A 629 9.63 -25.94 -22.39
C ASN A 629 8.96 -24.85 -21.51
N ILE A 630 7.70 -24.51 -21.81
CA ILE A 630 6.96 -23.43 -21.13
C ILE A 630 6.35 -23.95 -19.82
N TYR A 631 6.55 -23.22 -18.71
CA TYR A 631 5.98 -23.54 -17.40
C TYR A 631 4.77 -22.67 -17.01
N ASP A 632 4.66 -21.45 -17.54
CA ASP A 632 3.54 -20.54 -17.32
C ASP A 632 3.10 -19.90 -18.65
N LEU A 633 1.86 -20.19 -19.08
CA LEU A 633 1.28 -19.67 -20.33
C LEU A 633 0.11 -18.73 -20.01
N LYS A 634 0.17 -17.53 -20.58
CA LYS A 634 -0.85 -16.48 -20.47
C LYS A 634 -1.39 -16.16 -21.86
N ILE A 635 -2.71 -16.14 -22.01
CA ILE A 635 -3.42 -15.79 -23.24
C ILE A 635 -4.46 -14.73 -22.87
N TYR A 636 -4.35 -13.53 -23.41
CA TYR A 636 -5.14 -12.36 -22.97
C TYR A 636 -5.77 -11.62 -24.17
N ASP A 637 -7.08 -11.36 -24.17
CA ASP A 637 -7.74 -10.49 -25.18
C ASP A 637 -7.50 -11.02 -26.62
N CYS A 638 -7.51 -12.35 -26.78
CA CYS A 638 -7.36 -13.05 -28.06
C CYS A 638 -8.73 -13.54 -28.58
N SER A 639 -8.92 -13.55 -29.89
CA SER A 639 -10.14 -14.05 -30.52
C SER A 639 -9.88 -15.36 -31.24
N PHE A 640 -10.77 -16.34 -31.05
CA PHE A 640 -10.73 -17.62 -31.74
C PHE A 640 -11.64 -17.58 -32.97
N SER A 641 -11.11 -17.92 -34.14
CA SER A 641 -11.82 -17.94 -35.43
C SER A 641 -12.46 -19.30 -35.74
N ARG A 642 -11.89 -20.39 -35.24
CA ARG A 642 -12.31 -21.79 -35.45
C ARG A 642 -11.97 -22.70 -34.27
N SER A 643 -12.64 -23.84 -34.17
CA SER A 643 -12.20 -24.96 -33.30
C SER A 643 -10.78 -25.41 -33.62
N LEU A 644 -10.05 -25.83 -32.59
CA LEU A 644 -8.76 -26.48 -32.73
C LEU A 644 -8.95 -27.98 -33.01
N HIS A 645 -8.12 -28.55 -33.89
CA HIS A 645 -8.08 -29.99 -34.17
C HIS A 645 -7.31 -30.77 -33.09
N ILE A 646 -6.35 -30.11 -32.42
CA ILE A 646 -5.61 -30.61 -31.27
C ILE A 646 -5.10 -29.41 -30.45
N VAL A 647 -5.08 -29.52 -29.12
CA VAL A 647 -4.47 -28.50 -28.25
C VAL A 647 -3.05 -28.94 -27.88
N GLY A 648 -2.08 -28.43 -28.63
CA GLY A 648 -0.66 -28.74 -28.57
C GLY A 648 0.11 -28.07 -27.43
N LEU A 649 -0.44 -28.10 -26.21
CA LEU A 649 0.23 -27.57 -25.02
C LEU A 649 1.31 -28.53 -24.48
N PRO A 650 2.41 -28.03 -23.89
CA PRO A 650 3.50 -28.88 -23.44
C PRO A 650 3.18 -29.51 -22.08
N THR A 651 3.56 -30.77 -21.88
CA THR A 651 3.31 -31.52 -20.64
C THR A 651 4.09 -31.00 -19.42
N THR A 652 5.03 -30.07 -19.63
CA THR A 652 5.79 -29.33 -18.62
C THR A 652 5.03 -28.14 -18.01
N LEU A 653 3.89 -27.74 -18.59
CA LEU A 653 3.11 -26.58 -18.20
C LEU A 653 2.54 -26.71 -16.77
N ARG A 654 2.89 -25.77 -15.88
CA ARG A 654 2.43 -25.74 -14.47
C ARG A 654 1.31 -24.74 -14.21
N SER A 655 1.11 -23.80 -15.12
CA SER A 655 0.26 -22.63 -14.90
C SER A 655 -0.30 -22.18 -16.25
N LEU A 656 -1.64 -22.14 -16.36
CA LEU A 656 -2.35 -21.66 -17.54
C LEU A 656 -3.36 -20.58 -17.14
N SER A 657 -3.28 -19.43 -17.79
CA SER A 657 -4.20 -18.30 -17.55
C SER A 657 -4.74 -17.79 -18.88
N ILE A 658 -6.04 -18.00 -19.12
CA ILE A 658 -6.79 -17.45 -20.25
C ILE A 658 -7.56 -16.23 -19.73
N SER A 659 -7.67 -15.14 -20.47
CA SER A 659 -8.28 -13.90 -19.97
C SER A 659 -8.84 -13.02 -21.09
N GLN A 660 -10.01 -12.42 -20.92
CA GLN A 660 -10.68 -11.52 -21.87
C GLN A 660 -10.85 -12.06 -23.31
N CYS A 661 -10.70 -13.38 -23.53
CA CYS A 661 -10.75 -13.97 -24.86
C CYS A 661 -12.19 -14.16 -25.37
N SER A 662 -12.41 -13.93 -26.66
CA SER A 662 -13.68 -14.15 -27.34
C SER A 662 -13.73 -15.51 -28.05
N LYS A 663 -14.93 -16.12 -28.11
CA LYS A 663 -15.22 -17.38 -28.79
C LYS A 663 -14.54 -18.61 -28.16
N LEU A 664 -14.59 -18.67 -26.83
CA LEU A 664 -13.92 -19.71 -26.05
C LEU A 664 -14.55 -21.11 -26.20
N GLU A 665 -15.72 -21.25 -26.83
CA GLU A 665 -16.29 -22.52 -27.32
C GLU A 665 -15.32 -23.30 -28.22
N PHE A 666 -14.41 -22.61 -28.91
CA PHE A 666 -13.44 -23.23 -29.81
C PHE A 666 -12.18 -23.77 -29.13
N LEU A 667 -11.87 -23.31 -27.90
CA LEU A 667 -10.70 -23.75 -27.13
C LEU A 667 -11.06 -24.68 -25.98
N LEU A 668 -12.02 -24.30 -25.14
CA LEU A 668 -12.24 -24.96 -23.85
C LEU A 668 -12.60 -26.46 -23.98
N PRO A 669 -13.50 -26.90 -24.89
CA PRO A 669 -13.86 -28.32 -25.02
C PRO A 669 -12.68 -29.22 -25.40
N GLU A 670 -11.69 -28.69 -26.13
CA GLU A 670 -10.50 -29.43 -26.56
C GLU A 670 -9.38 -29.35 -25.52
N LEU A 671 -9.24 -28.22 -24.82
CA LEU A 671 -8.35 -28.08 -23.67
C LEU A 671 -8.68 -29.09 -22.56
N PHE A 672 -9.97 -29.32 -22.30
CA PHE A 672 -10.44 -30.33 -21.34
C PHE A 672 -10.42 -31.78 -21.87
N ARG A 673 -9.79 -32.04 -23.03
CA ARG A 673 -9.42 -33.39 -23.51
C ARG A 673 -7.91 -33.67 -23.40
N CYS A 674 -7.10 -32.65 -23.11
CA CYS A 674 -5.65 -32.80 -22.99
C CYS A 674 -5.22 -33.24 -21.59
N HIS A 675 -4.34 -34.24 -21.53
CA HIS A 675 -3.66 -34.64 -20.30
C HIS A 675 -2.43 -33.75 -20.05
N LEU A 676 -2.51 -32.87 -19.05
CA LEU A 676 -1.45 -31.95 -18.65
C LEU A 676 -0.97 -32.30 -17.23
N PRO A 677 -0.08 -33.29 -17.08
CA PRO A 677 0.23 -33.90 -15.78
C PRO A 677 0.89 -32.95 -14.78
N ALA A 678 1.59 -31.91 -15.25
CA ALA A 678 2.25 -30.93 -14.39
C ALA A 678 1.39 -29.72 -13.99
N LEU A 679 0.12 -29.63 -14.45
CA LEU A 679 -0.68 -28.41 -14.35
C LEU A 679 -1.20 -28.17 -12.92
N GLN A 680 -0.56 -27.24 -12.20
CA GLN A 680 -0.91 -26.91 -10.81
C GLN A 680 -1.97 -25.83 -10.68
N ARG A 681 -2.10 -24.94 -11.68
CA ARG A 681 -3.04 -23.81 -11.68
C ARG A 681 -3.68 -23.60 -13.05
N LEU A 682 -5.01 -23.52 -13.08
CA LEU A 682 -5.79 -23.19 -14.27
C LEU A 682 -6.72 -22.02 -13.96
N ARG A 683 -6.66 -20.95 -14.76
CA ARG A 683 -7.47 -19.73 -14.58
C ARG A 683 -8.08 -19.23 -15.89
N ILE A 684 -9.33 -18.77 -15.82
CA ILE A 684 -10.07 -18.18 -16.94
C ILE A 684 -10.71 -16.86 -16.45
N PHE A 685 -10.27 -15.70 -16.93
CA PHE A 685 -10.72 -14.37 -16.44
C PHE A 685 -11.32 -13.49 -17.54
N GLY A 686 -12.64 -13.54 -17.70
CA GLY A 686 -13.37 -12.80 -18.72
C GLY A 686 -13.39 -13.55 -20.04
N GLY A 687 -14.55 -13.58 -20.68
CA GLY A 687 -14.70 -14.08 -22.03
C GLY A 687 -16.16 -14.18 -22.45
N VAL A 688 -16.37 -14.29 -23.76
CA VAL A 688 -17.69 -14.56 -24.35
C VAL A 688 -17.63 -15.92 -25.02
N ILE A 689 -18.56 -16.78 -24.63
CA ILE A 689 -18.90 -18.01 -25.34
C ILE A 689 -20.24 -17.75 -26.03
N ASP A 690 -20.29 -17.84 -27.37
CA ASP A 690 -21.51 -17.55 -28.13
C ASP A 690 -22.55 -18.68 -27.94
N ASP A 691 -22.10 -19.93 -27.88
CA ASP A 691 -22.91 -21.10 -27.52
C ASP A 691 -23.00 -21.31 -26.00
N SER A 692 -24.12 -21.87 -25.53
CA SER A 692 -24.37 -22.00 -24.10
C SER A 692 -23.73 -23.27 -23.48
N LEU A 693 -22.40 -23.26 -23.41
CA LEU A 693 -21.52 -24.40 -23.16
C LEU A 693 -21.71 -25.07 -21.79
N SER A 694 -21.53 -26.39 -21.75
CA SER A 694 -21.33 -27.17 -20.51
C SER A 694 -19.90 -27.70 -20.46
N LEU A 695 -19.18 -27.43 -19.38
CA LEU A 695 -17.81 -27.92 -19.16
C LEU A 695 -17.83 -29.13 -18.24
N SER A 696 -17.19 -30.22 -18.67
CA SER A 696 -17.06 -31.47 -17.90
C SER A 696 -15.67 -32.06 -18.06
N PHE A 697 -14.96 -32.29 -16.95
CA PHE A 697 -13.66 -32.97 -16.95
C PHE A 697 -13.44 -33.78 -15.67
N SER A 698 -12.51 -34.73 -15.72
CA SER A 698 -12.07 -35.49 -14.55
C SER A 698 -10.69 -35.00 -14.10
N LEU A 699 -10.39 -35.03 -12.81
CA LEU A 699 -9.09 -34.56 -12.29
C LEU A 699 -7.90 -35.42 -12.77
N ASP A 700 -8.13 -36.60 -13.35
CA ASP A 700 -7.10 -37.46 -13.93
C ASP A 700 -6.37 -36.82 -15.14
N ILE A 701 -6.95 -35.79 -15.79
CA ILE A 701 -6.23 -35.00 -16.82
C ILE A 701 -5.33 -33.91 -16.23
N PHE A 702 -5.54 -33.51 -14.97
CA PHE A 702 -4.76 -32.51 -14.24
C PHE A 702 -4.42 -32.98 -12.80
N PRO A 703 -3.66 -34.09 -12.63
CA PRO A 703 -3.47 -34.75 -11.33
C PRO A 703 -2.81 -33.86 -10.25
N GLU A 704 -2.00 -32.89 -10.64
CA GLU A 704 -1.31 -31.92 -9.76
C GLU A 704 -2.12 -30.63 -9.50
N LEU A 705 -3.38 -30.53 -9.95
CA LEU A 705 -4.17 -29.29 -9.89
C LEU A 705 -4.55 -28.92 -8.45
N THR A 706 -4.08 -27.75 -8.00
CA THR A 706 -4.36 -27.22 -6.65
C THR A 706 -5.26 -25.99 -6.67
N HIS A 707 -5.33 -25.24 -7.78
CA HIS A 707 -6.15 -24.05 -7.89
C HIS A 707 -6.87 -23.99 -9.25
N PHE A 708 -8.20 -23.88 -9.21
CA PHE A 708 -9.05 -23.69 -10.38
C PHE A 708 -9.88 -22.40 -10.23
N ALA A 709 -9.79 -21.50 -11.21
CA ALA A 709 -10.51 -20.24 -11.17
C ALA A 709 -11.24 -19.91 -12.49
N ILE A 710 -12.50 -19.48 -12.38
CA ILE A 710 -13.26 -18.86 -13.46
C ILE A 710 -13.78 -17.51 -12.95
N ASN A 711 -13.61 -16.44 -13.73
CA ASN A 711 -14.21 -15.14 -13.49
C ASN A 711 -14.80 -14.61 -14.81
N GLY A 712 -15.93 -13.90 -14.79
CA GLY A 712 -16.42 -13.10 -15.93
C GLY A 712 -16.79 -13.88 -17.20
N LEU A 713 -16.98 -15.20 -17.12
CA LEU A 713 -17.16 -16.06 -18.29
C LEU A 713 -18.64 -16.15 -18.67
N LYS A 714 -19.00 -15.50 -19.78
CA LYS A 714 -20.37 -15.45 -20.31
C LYS A 714 -20.64 -16.67 -21.20
N GLY A 715 -21.88 -17.15 -21.21
CA GLY A 715 -22.32 -18.33 -21.98
C GLY A 715 -22.24 -19.67 -21.25
N LEU A 716 -21.27 -19.87 -20.34
CA LEU A 716 -21.14 -21.10 -19.53
C LEU A 716 -22.43 -21.42 -18.75
N ARG A 717 -23.07 -22.57 -19.01
CA ARG A 717 -24.25 -23.07 -18.29
C ARG A 717 -23.95 -24.08 -17.18
N LYS A 718 -22.99 -24.99 -17.38
CA LYS A 718 -22.75 -26.08 -16.41
C LYS A 718 -21.28 -26.32 -16.18
N LEU A 719 -20.92 -26.66 -14.96
CA LEU A 719 -19.59 -27.12 -14.57
C LEU A 719 -19.71 -28.45 -13.82
N PHE A 720 -19.09 -29.50 -14.37
CA PHE A 720 -19.00 -30.82 -13.77
C PHE A 720 -17.51 -31.20 -13.62
N ILE A 721 -17.07 -31.51 -12.40
CA ILE A 721 -15.70 -31.98 -12.15
C ILE A 721 -15.77 -33.27 -11.34
N SER A 722 -15.15 -34.33 -11.84
CA SER A 722 -15.13 -35.67 -11.21
C SER A 722 -13.72 -36.16 -10.89
N ILE A 723 -13.66 -37.31 -10.23
CA ILE A 723 -12.47 -38.15 -10.07
C ILE A 723 -12.83 -39.54 -10.62
N SER A 724 -11.89 -40.26 -11.25
CA SER A 724 -12.14 -41.63 -11.71
C SER A 724 -12.24 -42.63 -10.54
N GLU A 725 -13.05 -43.69 -10.71
CA GLU A 725 -13.16 -44.77 -9.72
C GLU A 725 -11.90 -45.65 -9.72
N GLY A 726 -10.89 -45.27 -8.94
CA GLY A 726 -9.77 -46.16 -8.59
C GLY A 726 -8.42 -45.50 -8.29
N ASP A 727 -8.22 -44.23 -8.63
CA ASP A 727 -6.88 -43.60 -8.65
C ASP A 727 -6.56 -42.77 -7.39
N PRO A 728 -5.28 -42.60 -6.98
CA PRO A 728 -4.90 -41.99 -5.70
C PRO A 728 -4.88 -40.45 -5.70
N THR A 729 -5.54 -39.79 -6.67
CA THR A 729 -5.77 -38.33 -6.69
C THR A 729 -6.58 -37.83 -5.48
N SER A 730 -7.16 -38.74 -4.69
CA SER A 730 -7.78 -38.52 -3.37
C SER A 730 -6.90 -37.81 -2.31
N LEU A 731 -5.60 -37.62 -2.57
CA LEU A 731 -4.72 -36.81 -1.72
C LEU A 731 -4.75 -35.30 -2.06
N CYS A 732 -5.07 -34.95 -3.30
CA CYS A 732 -4.98 -33.59 -3.80
C CYS A 732 -6.06 -32.69 -3.16
N VAL A 733 -5.69 -31.44 -2.88
CA VAL A 733 -6.53 -30.44 -2.24
C VAL A 733 -6.70 -29.30 -3.23
N LEU A 734 -7.95 -29.05 -3.63
CA LEU A 734 -8.28 -28.09 -4.68
C LEU A 734 -9.00 -26.87 -4.08
N GLY A 735 -8.50 -25.67 -4.38
CA GLY A 735 -9.22 -24.41 -4.18
C GLY A 735 -10.01 -24.05 -5.44
N ILE A 736 -11.30 -23.75 -5.29
CA ILE A 736 -12.19 -23.32 -6.38
C ILE A 736 -12.64 -21.88 -6.17
N HIS A 737 -12.52 -21.06 -7.22
CA HIS A 737 -12.99 -19.67 -7.23
C HIS A 737 -13.80 -19.38 -8.51
N ILE A 738 -15.09 -19.13 -8.38
CA ILE A 738 -16.01 -18.81 -9.48
C ILE A 738 -16.59 -17.41 -9.23
N GLN A 739 -16.53 -16.53 -10.22
CA GLN A 739 -17.04 -15.16 -10.13
C GLN A 739 -17.68 -14.70 -11.44
N GLU A 740 -18.72 -13.85 -11.39
CA GLU A 740 -19.29 -13.15 -12.56
C GLU A 740 -19.63 -14.05 -13.75
N CYS A 741 -20.21 -15.24 -13.48
CA CYS A 741 -20.65 -16.19 -14.49
C CYS A 741 -22.19 -16.16 -14.64
N PRO A 742 -22.78 -15.19 -15.37
CA PRO A 742 -24.22 -14.90 -15.35
C PRO A 742 -25.09 -15.94 -16.07
N ASN A 743 -24.47 -16.90 -16.77
CA ASN A 743 -25.16 -17.98 -17.49
C ASN A 743 -25.18 -19.31 -16.73
N LEU A 744 -24.39 -19.43 -15.65
CA LEU A 744 -24.12 -20.70 -14.97
C LEU A 744 -25.36 -21.16 -14.20
N GLU A 745 -25.91 -22.31 -14.56
CA GLU A 745 -27.13 -22.92 -14.02
C GLU A 745 -26.83 -23.98 -12.94
N SER A 746 -25.77 -24.80 -13.11
CA SER A 746 -25.40 -25.85 -12.14
C SER A 746 -23.90 -26.08 -12.00
N ILE A 747 -23.49 -26.42 -10.77
CA ILE A 747 -22.13 -26.87 -10.42
C ILE A 747 -22.23 -28.23 -9.73
N GLU A 748 -21.48 -29.23 -10.21
CA GLU A 748 -21.47 -30.60 -9.70
C GLU A 748 -20.03 -31.06 -9.42
N LEU A 749 -19.74 -31.43 -8.17
CA LEU A 749 -18.39 -31.71 -7.65
C LEU A 749 -18.35 -33.04 -6.84
N PRO A 750 -18.72 -34.19 -7.42
CA PRO A 750 -18.72 -35.48 -6.73
C PRO A 750 -17.32 -35.90 -6.25
N GLY A 751 -17.20 -36.21 -4.95
CA GLY A 751 -16.01 -36.84 -4.35
C GLY A 751 -14.78 -35.95 -4.14
N ILE A 752 -14.79 -34.68 -4.56
CA ILE A 752 -13.61 -33.83 -4.54
C ILE A 752 -13.29 -33.31 -3.12
N LYS A 753 -12.01 -33.38 -2.76
CA LYS A 753 -11.45 -32.77 -1.55
C LYS A 753 -11.09 -31.31 -1.81
N LEU A 754 -11.82 -30.41 -1.15
CA LEU A 754 -11.73 -28.96 -1.35
C LEU A 754 -11.27 -28.28 -0.06
N GLU A 755 -10.38 -27.29 -0.17
CA GLU A 755 -9.98 -26.45 0.97
C GLU A 755 -11.04 -25.37 1.19
N TYR A 756 -11.18 -24.50 0.19
CA TYR A 756 -12.16 -23.43 0.11
C TYR A 756 -12.90 -23.47 -1.23
N CYS A 757 -14.16 -23.05 -1.21
CA CYS A 757 -14.98 -22.84 -2.40
C CYS A 757 -15.61 -21.44 -2.35
N TRP A 758 -15.24 -20.58 -3.30
CA TRP A 758 -15.77 -19.23 -3.45
C TRP A 758 -16.60 -19.14 -4.73
N ILE A 759 -17.85 -18.71 -4.63
CA ILE A 759 -18.77 -18.51 -5.75
C ILE A 759 -19.43 -17.14 -5.58
N SER A 760 -19.31 -16.27 -6.60
CA SER A 760 -19.80 -14.88 -6.54
C SER A 760 -20.44 -14.40 -7.84
N SER A 761 -21.51 -13.59 -7.76
CA SER A 761 -22.21 -12.97 -8.90
C SER A 761 -22.58 -13.94 -10.03
N CYS A 762 -23.08 -15.12 -9.66
CA CYS A 762 -23.55 -16.15 -10.58
C CYS A 762 -25.08 -16.14 -10.61
N SER A 763 -25.66 -15.20 -11.36
CA SER A 763 -27.08 -14.81 -11.26
C SER A 763 -28.10 -15.91 -11.58
N LYS A 764 -27.73 -16.90 -12.42
CA LYS A 764 -28.60 -18.04 -12.81
C LYS A 764 -28.31 -19.35 -12.09
N LEU A 765 -27.37 -19.36 -11.14
CA LEU A 765 -26.92 -20.59 -10.50
C LEU A 765 -28.04 -21.14 -9.62
N ARG A 766 -28.55 -22.33 -9.95
CA ARG A 766 -29.72 -22.95 -9.32
C ARG A 766 -29.38 -24.14 -8.45
N SER A 767 -28.30 -24.87 -8.76
CA SER A 767 -27.84 -25.99 -7.94
C SER A 767 -26.32 -26.04 -7.76
N LEU A 768 -25.92 -26.46 -6.56
CA LEU A 768 -24.54 -26.75 -6.17
C LEU A 768 -24.53 -28.13 -5.50
N ALA A 769 -24.12 -29.17 -6.22
CA ALA A 769 -24.10 -30.55 -5.74
C ALA A 769 -22.69 -30.95 -5.31
N ALA A 770 -22.45 -30.98 -4.00
CA ALA A 770 -21.14 -31.19 -3.38
C ALA A 770 -21.16 -32.37 -2.36
N MET A 771 -22.01 -33.38 -2.61
CA MET A 771 -22.54 -34.35 -1.63
C MET A 771 -21.51 -35.09 -0.76
N HIS A 772 -20.28 -35.29 -1.25
CA HIS A 772 -19.22 -36.00 -0.53
C HIS A 772 -17.93 -35.18 -0.40
N SER A 773 -18.02 -33.87 -0.64
CA SER A 773 -16.87 -32.96 -0.52
C SER A 773 -16.52 -32.68 0.95
N SER A 774 -15.23 -32.43 1.19
CA SER A 774 -14.68 -32.09 2.52
C SER A 774 -14.33 -30.59 2.65
N ILE A 775 -15.15 -29.73 2.01
CA ILE A 775 -15.05 -28.26 2.06
C ILE A 775 -14.97 -27.79 3.53
N GLN A 776 -13.98 -26.96 3.84
CA GLN A 776 -13.87 -26.29 5.15
C GLN A 776 -14.48 -24.88 5.10
N GLU A 777 -14.25 -24.14 4.02
CA GLU A 777 -14.73 -22.76 3.84
C GLU A 777 -15.63 -22.63 2.60
N LEU A 778 -16.85 -22.12 2.75
CA LEU A 778 -17.81 -21.92 1.65
C LEU A 778 -18.32 -20.48 1.64
N CYS A 779 -18.00 -19.76 0.57
CA CYS A 779 -18.42 -18.38 0.35
C CYS A 779 -19.33 -18.29 -0.87
N LEU A 780 -20.57 -17.86 -0.68
CA LEU A 780 -21.60 -17.72 -1.71
C LEU A 780 -22.10 -16.27 -1.74
N TRP A 781 -21.89 -15.54 -2.83
CA TRP A 781 -22.28 -14.14 -2.95
C TRP A 781 -23.07 -13.88 -4.24
N ASP A 782 -24.15 -13.10 -4.17
CA ASP A 782 -24.89 -12.62 -5.35
C ASP A 782 -25.30 -13.78 -6.29
N CYS A 783 -25.81 -14.86 -5.69
CA CYS A 783 -26.40 -16.02 -6.35
C CYS A 783 -27.91 -16.11 -6.03
N PRO A 784 -28.74 -15.21 -6.59
CA PRO A 784 -30.16 -15.07 -6.21
C PRO A 784 -31.05 -16.25 -6.60
N GLU A 785 -30.67 -17.08 -7.59
CA GLU A 785 -31.44 -18.26 -8.01
C GLU A 785 -31.04 -19.57 -7.30
N LEU A 786 -30.06 -19.55 -6.40
CA LEU A 786 -29.47 -20.77 -5.86
C LEU A 786 -30.35 -21.42 -4.79
N LEU A 787 -30.58 -22.73 -4.95
CA LEU A 787 -31.29 -23.58 -4.01
C LEU A 787 -30.37 -24.74 -3.57
N PHE A 788 -30.21 -24.92 -2.25
CA PHE A 788 -29.74 -26.20 -1.73
C PHE A 788 -30.86 -27.23 -1.88
N GLN A 789 -30.52 -28.42 -2.39
CA GLN A 789 -31.44 -29.56 -2.39
C GLN A 789 -31.55 -30.15 -0.98
N ARG A 790 -32.57 -31.01 -0.75
CA ARG A 790 -32.97 -31.57 0.56
C ARG A 790 -31.88 -32.32 1.35
N GLU A 791 -30.72 -32.55 0.76
CA GLU A 791 -29.59 -33.26 1.38
C GLU A 791 -28.61 -32.30 2.10
N GLY A 792 -28.78 -30.99 1.91
CA GLY A 792 -28.21 -29.94 2.77
C GLY A 792 -26.82 -29.43 2.40
N VAL A 793 -26.17 -28.80 3.38
CA VAL A 793 -24.85 -28.16 3.30
C VAL A 793 -23.75 -29.14 3.75
N PRO A 794 -22.52 -29.11 3.19
CA PRO A 794 -21.45 -30.06 3.53
C PRO A 794 -21.15 -30.18 5.04
N SER A 795 -21.05 -31.42 5.53
CA SER A 795 -20.99 -31.73 6.97
C SER A 795 -19.69 -31.35 7.69
N ASN A 796 -18.60 -31.16 6.95
CA ASN A 796 -17.29 -30.78 7.50
C ASN A 796 -17.04 -29.26 7.54
N LEU A 797 -18.02 -28.46 7.12
CA LEU A 797 -17.87 -27.01 6.95
C LEU A 797 -17.59 -26.32 8.29
N SER A 798 -16.56 -25.47 8.33
CA SER A 798 -16.13 -24.71 9.50
C SER A 798 -16.52 -23.23 9.44
N GLU A 799 -16.62 -22.67 8.23
CA GLU A 799 -17.00 -21.28 7.95
C GLU A 799 -17.93 -21.18 6.74
N LEU A 800 -19.06 -20.48 6.92
CA LEU A 800 -20.08 -20.24 5.89
C LEU A 800 -20.34 -18.74 5.73
N VAL A 801 -20.17 -18.21 4.53
CA VAL A 801 -20.50 -16.83 4.18
C VAL A 801 -21.55 -16.82 3.07
N ILE A 802 -22.68 -16.15 3.30
CA ILE A 802 -23.77 -16.02 2.32
C ILE A 802 -24.15 -14.54 2.17
N GLY A 803 -23.91 -13.94 1.00
CA GLY A 803 -24.24 -12.55 0.68
C GLY A 803 -25.20 -12.40 -0.51
N ASN A 804 -26.26 -11.59 -0.42
CA ASN A 804 -27.18 -11.28 -1.54
C ASN A 804 -27.86 -12.49 -2.26
N CYS A 805 -27.85 -13.69 -1.67
CA CYS A 805 -28.41 -14.90 -2.28
C CYS A 805 -29.89 -15.08 -1.91
N ASN A 806 -30.81 -14.37 -2.58
CA ASN A 806 -32.21 -14.25 -2.16
C ASN A 806 -33.01 -15.56 -2.03
N GLN A 807 -32.72 -16.61 -2.82
CA GLN A 807 -33.34 -17.93 -2.64
C GLN A 807 -32.61 -18.81 -1.59
N LEU A 808 -31.37 -18.47 -1.22
CA LEU A 808 -30.63 -19.10 -0.12
C LEU A 808 -31.06 -18.54 1.24
N MET A 809 -32.32 -18.78 1.57
CA MET A 809 -32.88 -18.52 2.89
C MET A 809 -32.66 -19.74 3.80
N PRO A 810 -32.12 -19.59 5.02
CA PRO A 810 -32.17 -20.64 6.03
C PRO A 810 -33.63 -21.03 6.30
N GLN A 811 -34.00 -22.19 5.77
CA GLN A 811 -35.27 -22.86 6.03
C GLN A 811 -34.97 -24.18 6.75
N MET A 812 -36.02 -24.79 7.32
CA MET A 812 -35.90 -26.04 8.10
C MET A 812 -35.23 -27.19 7.31
N GLU A 813 -35.29 -27.15 5.97
CA GLU A 813 -34.70 -28.14 5.06
C GLU A 813 -33.16 -28.08 4.96
N TRP A 814 -32.49 -26.98 5.34
CA TRP A 814 -31.01 -26.88 5.26
C TRP A 814 -30.29 -27.78 6.27
N GLY A 815 -30.93 -28.05 7.41
CA GLY A 815 -30.37 -28.87 8.47
C GLY A 815 -29.09 -28.30 9.13
N LEU A 816 -28.82 -26.99 9.06
CA LEU A 816 -27.61 -26.37 9.63
C LEU A 816 -27.36 -26.76 11.09
N GLN A 817 -28.42 -26.99 11.88
CA GLN A 817 -28.34 -27.48 13.26
C GLN A 817 -27.66 -28.85 13.42
N ARG A 818 -27.37 -29.57 12.32
CA ARG A 818 -26.57 -30.81 12.28
C ARG A 818 -25.08 -30.57 12.02
N LEU A 819 -24.67 -29.38 11.62
CA LEU A 819 -23.28 -29.03 11.26
C LEU A 819 -22.46 -28.73 12.52
N THR A 820 -22.08 -29.77 13.25
CA THR A 820 -21.30 -29.66 14.51
C THR A 820 -19.90 -29.05 14.33
N SER A 821 -19.41 -28.99 13.09
CA SER A 821 -18.13 -28.38 12.70
C SER A 821 -18.23 -26.86 12.47
N LEU A 822 -19.43 -26.30 12.27
CA LEU A 822 -19.59 -24.91 11.83
C LEU A 822 -19.33 -23.94 13.00
N THR A 823 -18.28 -23.13 12.87
CA THR A 823 -17.82 -22.20 13.92
C THR A 823 -18.10 -20.73 13.60
N ARG A 824 -18.21 -20.37 12.32
CA ARG A 824 -18.51 -19.01 11.85
C ARG A 824 -19.61 -19.02 10.80
N LEU A 825 -20.56 -18.09 10.94
CA LEU A 825 -21.60 -17.81 9.96
C LEU A 825 -21.66 -16.29 9.72
N ARG A 826 -21.52 -15.87 8.47
CA ARG A 826 -21.77 -14.49 8.04
C ARG A 826 -22.90 -14.47 7.02
N MET A 827 -23.94 -13.69 7.30
CA MET A 827 -25.07 -13.47 6.40
C MET A 827 -25.17 -11.99 6.04
N GLU A 828 -25.29 -11.71 4.75
CA GLU A 828 -25.12 -10.36 4.20
C GLU A 828 -26.14 -10.03 3.10
N GLY A 829 -26.56 -8.77 3.01
CA GLY A 829 -27.15 -8.18 1.80
C GLY A 829 -28.68 -8.08 1.74
N SER A 830 -29.16 -7.60 0.60
CA SER A 830 -30.44 -6.90 0.42
C SER A 830 -31.70 -7.79 0.38
N CYS A 831 -31.78 -8.83 1.21
CA CYS A 831 -32.98 -9.66 1.32
C CYS A 831 -34.15 -8.87 1.94
N ALA A 832 -35.26 -8.75 1.20
CA ALA A 832 -36.44 -8.02 1.63
C ALA A 832 -37.36 -8.79 2.60
N ASP A 833 -37.20 -10.11 2.71
CA ASP A 833 -38.20 -10.99 3.34
C ASP A 833 -37.93 -11.28 4.84
N PHE A 834 -36.77 -10.89 5.37
CA PHE A 834 -36.45 -11.01 6.78
C PHE A 834 -36.98 -9.82 7.59
N GLU A 835 -38.20 -9.93 8.14
CA GLU A 835 -38.60 -9.09 9.28
C GLU A 835 -38.04 -9.61 10.62
N LEU A 836 -37.77 -10.92 10.70
CA LEU A 836 -37.31 -11.65 11.88
C LEU A 836 -36.25 -12.70 11.50
N PHE A 837 -35.13 -12.73 12.22
CA PHE A 837 -34.01 -13.66 12.01
C PHE A 837 -33.26 -13.96 13.33
N PRO A 838 -32.65 -15.14 13.53
CA PRO A 838 -32.92 -16.41 12.86
C PRO A 838 -34.20 -17.01 13.42
N LYS A 839 -35.09 -17.54 12.58
CA LYS A 839 -36.32 -18.20 13.07
C LYS A 839 -36.00 -19.58 13.67
N GLU A 840 -36.81 -20.02 14.64
CA GLU A 840 -36.97 -21.42 15.09
C GLU A 840 -35.73 -22.35 14.99
N CYS A 841 -34.76 -22.18 15.90
CA CYS A 841 -33.69 -23.16 16.14
C CYS A 841 -32.83 -23.55 14.91
N LEU A 842 -32.79 -22.73 13.86
CA LEU A 842 -32.15 -23.05 12.57
C LEU A 842 -30.61 -23.04 12.58
N LEU A 843 -29.95 -22.65 13.67
CA LEU A 843 -28.50 -22.44 13.72
C LEU A 843 -27.80 -23.40 14.71
N PRO A 844 -26.63 -23.97 14.37
CA PRO A 844 -25.97 -24.97 15.22
C PRO A 844 -25.33 -24.35 16.47
N TYR A 845 -25.39 -25.10 17.56
CA TYR A 845 -24.82 -24.75 18.86
C TYR A 845 -23.28 -24.61 18.86
N SER A 846 -22.60 -25.00 17.78
CA SER A 846 -21.14 -24.88 17.58
C SER A 846 -20.70 -23.48 17.13
N LEU A 847 -21.62 -22.60 16.74
CA LEU A 847 -21.27 -21.25 16.30
C LEU A 847 -20.60 -20.44 17.41
N THR A 848 -19.47 -19.83 17.06
CA THR A 848 -18.67 -18.93 17.91
C THR A 848 -18.72 -17.48 17.43
N CYS A 849 -18.91 -17.24 16.13
CA CYS A 849 -19.12 -15.91 15.56
C CYS A 849 -20.34 -15.93 14.63
N LEU A 850 -21.18 -14.91 14.75
CA LEU A 850 -22.33 -14.66 13.87
C LEU A 850 -22.30 -13.19 13.42
N GLU A 851 -22.14 -12.96 12.13
CA GLU A 851 -22.26 -11.62 11.54
C GLU A 851 -23.52 -11.51 10.69
N ILE A 852 -24.32 -10.48 10.94
CA ILE A 852 -25.53 -10.11 10.20
C ILE A 852 -25.26 -8.73 9.60
N VAL A 853 -25.28 -8.61 8.28
CA VAL A 853 -24.80 -7.43 7.55
C VAL A 853 -25.82 -7.01 6.48
N GLU A 854 -26.15 -5.73 6.39
CA GLU A 854 -26.93 -5.13 5.29
C GLU A 854 -28.32 -5.75 5.03
N LEU A 855 -28.97 -6.35 6.05
CA LEU A 855 -30.36 -6.81 5.95
C LEU A 855 -31.34 -5.61 6.07
N PRO A 856 -32.00 -5.15 4.98
CA PRO A 856 -32.74 -3.89 4.99
C PRO A 856 -33.98 -3.94 5.89
N ASN A 857 -34.76 -5.02 5.79
CA ASN A 857 -36.09 -5.10 6.40
C ASN A 857 -36.11 -5.76 7.80
N LEU A 858 -34.94 -6.08 8.37
CA LEU A 858 -34.84 -6.75 9.67
C LEU A 858 -35.38 -5.87 10.80
N LYS A 859 -36.54 -6.24 11.37
CA LYS A 859 -37.20 -5.47 12.44
C LYS A 859 -36.78 -5.92 13.84
N SER A 860 -36.54 -7.20 14.05
CA SER A 860 -36.00 -7.74 15.32
C SER A 860 -35.25 -9.05 15.07
N LEU A 861 -34.41 -9.44 16.03
CA LEU A 861 -33.99 -10.84 16.11
C LEU A 861 -35.04 -11.69 16.86
N ASP A 862 -35.10 -12.99 16.60
CA ASP A 862 -35.95 -13.94 17.33
C ASP A 862 -35.23 -14.55 18.54
N ASN A 863 -35.94 -14.61 19.67
CA ASN A 863 -35.43 -15.10 20.94
C ASN A 863 -35.28 -16.62 20.98
N TRP A 864 -36.10 -17.37 20.23
CA TRP A 864 -36.04 -18.83 20.17
C TRP A 864 -34.91 -19.33 19.25
N GLY A 865 -34.73 -18.73 18.07
CA GLY A 865 -33.58 -19.03 17.21
C GLY A 865 -32.23 -18.75 17.85
N LEU A 866 -32.11 -17.69 18.66
CA LEU A 866 -30.88 -17.40 19.42
C LEU A 866 -30.69 -18.31 20.65
N GLN A 867 -31.71 -19.04 21.10
CA GLN A 867 -31.66 -19.81 22.36
C GLN A 867 -30.61 -20.94 22.35
N GLN A 868 -30.31 -21.52 21.19
CA GLN A 868 -29.34 -22.61 21.06
C GLN A 868 -27.88 -22.14 20.94
N LEU A 869 -27.64 -20.84 20.75
CA LEU A 869 -26.31 -20.26 20.48
C LEU A 869 -25.49 -20.03 21.76
N THR A 870 -25.48 -21.00 22.66
CA THR A 870 -24.80 -20.90 23.97
C THR A 870 -23.28 -20.88 23.87
N SER A 871 -22.70 -21.26 22.73
CA SER A 871 -21.26 -21.16 22.44
C SER A 871 -20.84 -19.82 21.81
N LEU A 872 -21.79 -18.94 21.47
CA LEU A 872 -21.52 -17.73 20.70
C LEU A 872 -20.67 -16.74 21.51
N LEU A 873 -19.54 -16.32 20.93
CA LEU A 873 -18.58 -15.38 21.52
C LEU A 873 -18.69 -13.99 20.91
N GLU A 874 -19.05 -13.91 19.62
CA GLU A 874 -19.07 -12.67 18.83
C GLU A 874 -20.38 -12.57 18.04
N LEU A 875 -21.06 -11.42 18.16
CA LEU A 875 -22.28 -11.09 17.41
C LEU A 875 -22.11 -9.70 16.77
N GLY A 876 -22.10 -9.67 15.43
CA GLY A 876 -22.11 -8.45 14.64
C GLY A 876 -23.49 -8.22 14.02
N ILE A 877 -24.03 -7.01 14.15
CA ILE A 877 -25.24 -6.55 13.45
C ILE A 877 -24.91 -5.21 12.79
N ILE A 878 -24.82 -5.18 11.47
CA ILE A 878 -24.24 -4.08 10.70
C ILE A 878 -25.24 -3.66 9.62
N ASN A 879 -25.47 -2.35 9.44
CA ASN A 879 -26.29 -1.77 8.37
C ASN A 879 -27.72 -2.37 8.28
N CYS A 880 -28.37 -2.60 9.42
CA CYS A 880 -29.74 -3.13 9.49
C CYS A 880 -30.75 -2.02 9.89
N PRO A 881 -31.34 -1.27 8.93
CA PRO A 881 -31.98 0.01 9.20
C PRO A 881 -33.34 -0.06 9.91
N GLU A 882 -34.13 -1.11 9.69
CA GLU A 882 -35.45 -1.26 10.33
C GLU A 882 -35.39 -1.76 11.79
N LEU A 883 -34.20 -2.12 12.29
CA LEU A 883 -34.01 -2.90 13.52
C LEU A 883 -34.42 -2.17 14.80
N GLN A 884 -35.26 -2.84 15.59
CA GLN A 884 -35.87 -2.34 16.83
C GLN A 884 -36.04 -3.49 17.85
N PHE A 885 -35.27 -3.49 18.94
CA PHE A 885 -35.53 -4.37 20.09
C PHE A 885 -36.75 -3.86 20.90
N SER A 886 -37.94 -4.05 20.36
CA SER A 886 -39.22 -3.62 20.94
C SER A 886 -39.82 -4.63 21.92
N THR A 887 -39.34 -5.88 21.92
CA THR A 887 -39.76 -6.97 22.82
C THR A 887 -38.59 -7.41 23.71
N GLY A 888 -38.68 -7.13 25.01
CA GLY A 888 -37.59 -7.39 25.97
C GLY A 888 -37.38 -8.86 26.28
N SER A 889 -36.43 -9.51 25.60
CA SER A 889 -35.80 -10.79 25.98
C SER A 889 -34.70 -11.24 25.02
N VAL A 890 -34.80 -10.89 23.74
CA VAL A 890 -33.98 -11.33 22.58
C VAL A 890 -32.55 -11.82 22.84
N LEU A 891 -31.72 -11.05 23.57
CA LEU A 891 -30.30 -11.38 23.77
C LEU A 891 -30.02 -12.25 25.01
N GLN A 892 -31.02 -12.52 25.86
CA GLN A 892 -30.84 -13.10 27.20
C GLN A 892 -30.19 -14.50 27.24
N HIS A 893 -30.22 -15.23 26.13
CA HIS A 893 -29.68 -16.59 26.03
C HIS A 893 -28.18 -16.63 25.67
N LEU A 894 -27.60 -15.53 25.20
CA LEU A 894 -26.22 -15.45 24.68
C LEU A 894 -25.18 -15.28 25.80
N ILE A 895 -25.26 -16.11 26.85
CA ILE A 895 -24.49 -15.98 28.10
C ILE A 895 -22.96 -16.03 27.92
N SER A 896 -22.46 -16.60 26.82
CA SER A 896 -21.03 -16.71 26.48
C SER A 896 -20.50 -15.52 25.65
N LEU A 897 -21.38 -14.61 25.24
CA LEU A 897 -21.05 -13.52 24.32
C LEU A 897 -20.02 -12.56 24.96
N LYS A 898 -18.90 -12.36 24.26
CA LYS A 898 -17.80 -11.46 24.64
C LYS A 898 -17.82 -10.16 23.85
N GLU A 899 -18.28 -10.19 22.61
CA GLU A 899 -18.35 -9.01 21.76
C GLU A 899 -19.74 -8.85 21.12
N LEU A 900 -20.30 -7.65 21.25
CA LEU A 900 -21.49 -7.20 20.54
C LEU A 900 -21.15 -5.94 19.74
N ARG A 901 -21.17 -6.06 18.41
CA ARG A 901 -21.03 -4.94 17.46
C ARG A 901 -22.40 -4.61 16.88
N ILE A 902 -22.83 -3.37 17.02
CA ILE A 902 -24.04 -2.83 16.38
C ILE A 902 -23.63 -1.57 15.60
N ASP A 903 -23.76 -1.59 14.28
CA ASP A 903 -23.48 -0.45 13.40
C ASP A 903 -24.61 -0.26 12.39
N GLY A 904 -24.82 0.97 11.91
CA GLY A 904 -25.75 1.28 10.83
C GLY A 904 -27.21 0.89 11.12
N CYS A 905 -27.65 0.95 12.37
CA CYS A 905 -29.01 0.59 12.81
C CYS A 905 -29.83 1.83 13.24
N PRO A 906 -30.22 2.74 12.32
CA PRO A 906 -30.87 4.01 12.64
C PRO A 906 -32.13 3.92 13.52
N ARG A 907 -33.02 2.92 13.36
CA ARG A 907 -34.27 2.84 14.16
C ARG A 907 -34.11 2.30 15.59
N LEU A 908 -32.91 1.88 15.98
CA LEU A 908 -32.68 1.25 17.28
C LEU A 908 -32.82 2.25 18.44
N GLN A 909 -33.89 2.15 19.23
CA GLN A 909 -34.19 3.10 20.32
C GLN A 909 -33.48 2.78 21.65
N SER A 910 -33.32 1.49 21.97
CA SER A 910 -32.57 0.97 23.13
C SER A 910 -32.29 -0.54 22.95
N LEU A 911 -31.46 -1.13 23.82
CA LEU A 911 -31.12 -2.56 23.79
C LEU A 911 -32.04 -3.47 24.64
N THR A 912 -33.01 -2.88 25.34
CA THR A 912 -33.79 -3.48 26.44
C THR A 912 -32.94 -3.91 27.63
N GLU A 913 -33.54 -3.99 28.82
CA GLU A 913 -32.82 -4.40 30.02
C GLU A 913 -32.65 -5.92 30.09
N VAL A 914 -33.74 -6.68 29.92
CA VAL A 914 -33.79 -8.15 30.05
C VAL A 914 -32.76 -8.83 29.14
N GLY A 915 -32.58 -8.34 27.91
CA GLY A 915 -31.58 -8.88 26.97
C GLY A 915 -30.14 -8.72 27.45
N LEU A 916 -29.82 -7.67 28.22
CA LEU A 916 -28.46 -7.39 28.70
C LEU A 916 -28.18 -7.90 30.12
N GLN A 917 -29.21 -8.18 30.92
CA GLN A 917 -29.06 -8.70 32.30
C GLN A 917 -28.24 -10.00 32.37
N GLN A 918 -28.28 -10.83 31.32
CA GLN A 918 -27.62 -12.14 31.29
C GLN A 918 -26.25 -12.15 30.57
N LEU A 919 -25.86 -11.06 29.89
CA LEU A 919 -24.60 -10.96 29.13
C LEU A 919 -23.40 -10.68 30.06
N THR A 920 -23.27 -11.46 31.12
CA THR A 920 -22.23 -11.31 32.16
C THR A 920 -20.82 -11.59 31.64
N SER A 921 -20.69 -12.28 30.49
CA SER A 921 -19.43 -12.52 29.79
C SER A 921 -19.00 -11.39 28.85
N LEU A 922 -19.82 -10.34 28.64
CA LEU A 922 -19.57 -9.32 27.62
C LEU A 922 -18.36 -8.46 27.98
N GLU A 923 -17.33 -8.51 27.14
CA GLU A 923 -16.06 -7.78 27.28
C GLU A 923 -16.05 -6.50 26.44
N ARG A 924 -16.71 -6.48 25.28
CA ARG A 924 -16.71 -5.36 24.33
C ARG A 924 -18.11 -5.08 23.77
N LEU A 925 -18.51 -3.82 23.82
CA LEU A 925 -19.76 -3.31 23.26
C LEU A 925 -19.49 -2.09 22.38
N TYR A 926 -19.77 -2.23 21.08
CA TYR A 926 -19.58 -1.19 20.07
C TYR A 926 -20.94 -0.80 19.49
N ILE A 927 -21.28 0.49 19.52
CA ILE A 927 -22.57 1.01 19.04
C ILE A 927 -22.32 2.23 18.15
N HIS A 928 -22.59 2.09 16.86
CA HIS A 928 -22.24 3.06 15.83
C HIS A 928 -23.47 3.43 15.00
N ASN A 929 -23.57 4.71 14.61
CA ASN A 929 -24.57 5.20 13.64
C ASN A 929 -26.05 4.88 14.00
N CYS A 930 -26.36 4.70 15.29
CA CYS A 930 -27.70 4.39 15.78
C CYS A 930 -28.48 5.68 16.07
N HIS A 931 -29.22 6.17 15.08
CA HIS A 931 -29.74 7.53 15.04
C HIS A 931 -30.91 7.81 16.01
N GLU A 932 -31.81 6.85 16.23
CA GLU A 932 -32.95 6.94 17.17
C GLU A 932 -32.60 6.50 18.61
N LEU A 933 -31.35 6.11 18.88
CA LEU A 933 -30.92 5.61 20.18
C LEU A 933 -31.01 6.71 21.24
N GLN A 934 -31.94 6.57 22.19
CA GLN A 934 -32.15 7.58 23.24
C GLN A 934 -31.39 7.26 24.53
N TYR A 935 -31.23 5.96 24.81
CA TYR A 935 -30.53 5.37 25.96
C TYR A 935 -30.19 3.91 25.65
N LEU A 936 -29.21 3.32 26.35
CA LEU A 936 -28.87 1.91 26.18
C LEU A 936 -29.88 1.01 26.91
N THR A 937 -30.13 1.29 28.19
CA THR A 937 -30.99 0.46 29.07
C THR A 937 -31.93 1.29 29.94
N GLU A 938 -32.96 0.65 30.50
CA GLU A 938 -33.94 1.32 31.35
C GLU A 938 -33.37 1.59 32.77
N VAL A 939 -32.94 0.54 33.48
CA VAL A 939 -32.53 0.60 34.90
C VAL A 939 -31.01 0.75 35.11
N GLY A 940 -30.16 0.21 34.25
CA GLY A 940 -28.69 0.33 34.40
C GLY A 940 -27.88 -0.61 33.51
N LEU A 941 -26.55 -0.43 33.50
CA LEU A 941 -25.60 -1.38 32.90
C LEU A 941 -25.02 -2.36 33.96
N GLN A 942 -25.72 -2.49 35.10
CA GLN A 942 -25.18 -3.05 36.35
C GLN A 942 -24.75 -4.53 36.31
N HIS A 943 -25.20 -5.26 35.28
CA HIS A 943 -24.91 -6.69 35.10
C HIS A 943 -23.71 -6.95 34.19
N LEU A 944 -23.24 -5.94 33.43
CA LEU A 944 -22.12 -6.06 32.49
C LEU A 944 -20.77 -5.86 33.21
N THR A 945 -20.56 -6.56 34.31
CA THR A 945 -19.40 -6.39 35.20
C THR A 945 -18.06 -6.78 34.55
N SER A 946 -18.10 -7.59 33.48
CA SER A 946 -16.94 -7.98 32.66
C SER A 946 -16.58 -6.97 31.57
N LEU A 947 -17.39 -5.93 31.33
CA LEU A 947 -17.22 -5.03 30.19
C LEU A 947 -15.94 -4.21 30.32
N GLU A 948 -15.04 -4.38 29.34
CA GLU A 948 -13.73 -3.72 29.27
C GLU A 948 -13.73 -2.54 28.28
N THR A 949 -14.53 -2.63 27.21
CA THR A 949 -14.64 -1.58 26.18
C THR A 949 -16.10 -1.24 25.93
N LEU A 950 -16.46 0.03 26.10
CA LEU A 950 -17.72 0.61 25.62
C LEU A 950 -17.39 1.75 24.65
N TYR A 951 -17.75 1.58 23.38
CA TYR A 951 -17.59 2.63 22.38
C TYR A 951 -18.94 2.97 21.74
N ILE A 952 -19.24 4.28 21.69
CA ILE A 952 -20.47 4.80 21.09
C ILE A 952 -20.10 5.93 20.14
N ASN A 953 -20.44 5.82 18.86
CA ASN A 953 -20.17 6.86 17.87
C ASN A 953 -21.43 7.22 17.07
N ASN A 954 -21.60 8.51 16.78
CA ASN A 954 -22.64 9.06 15.90
C ASN A 954 -24.07 8.60 16.25
N CYS A 955 -24.43 8.72 17.53
CA CYS A 955 -25.77 8.42 18.04
C CYS A 955 -26.48 9.73 18.46
N PRO A 956 -27.00 10.53 17.50
CA PRO A 956 -27.41 11.93 17.74
C PRO A 956 -28.54 12.15 18.75
N LYS A 957 -29.45 11.19 18.96
CA LYS A 957 -30.56 11.29 19.92
C LYS A 957 -30.23 10.81 21.34
N LEU A 958 -29.02 10.31 21.59
CA LEU A 958 -28.60 9.76 22.87
C LEU A 958 -28.55 10.85 23.95
N GLN A 959 -29.49 10.83 24.91
CA GLN A 959 -29.59 11.85 25.97
C GLN A 959 -28.86 11.42 27.25
N HIS A 960 -28.92 10.12 27.56
CA HIS A 960 -28.31 9.48 28.72
C HIS A 960 -27.92 8.05 28.34
N LEU A 961 -26.94 7.43 29.01
CA LEU A 961 -26.67 5.99 28.79
C LEU A 961 -27.78 5.09 29.37
N THR A 962 -28.51 5.58 30.37
CA THR A 962 -29.56 4.86 31.12
C THR A 962 -30.80 5.74 31.31
N LYS A 963 -32.00 5.19 31.15
CA LYS A 963 -33.27 5.96 31.10
C LYS A 963 -33.67 6.65 32.41
N GLN A 964 -33.33 6.09 33.57
CA GLN A 964 -33.81 6.62 34.86
C GLN A 964 -33.39 8.09 35.10
N ARG A 965 -34.39 8.95 35.36
CA ARG A 965 -34.22 10.37 35.74
C ARG A 965 -34.05 10.60 37.25
N LEU A 966 -33.88 9.54 38.04
CA LEU A 966 -33.71 9.64 39.48
C LEU A 966 -32.29 10.09 39.86
N GLN A 967 -32.11 10.54 41.10
CA GLN A 967 -30.87 11.21 41.52
C GLN A 967 -29.65 10.27 41.55
N ASP A 968 -29.89 8.97 41.72
CA ASP A 968 -28.89 7.90 41.73
C ASP A 968 -28.31 7.59 40.34
N SER A 969 -27.31 8.38 39.92
CA SER A 969 -26.49 8.08 38.74
C SER A 969 -25.44 6.99 38.99
N ARG A 970 -25.88 5.90 39.61
CA ARG A 970 -25.08 4.71 39.91
C ARG A 970 -24.88 3.80 38.70
N GLY A 971 -25.58 4.06 37.58
CA GLY A 971 -25.65 3.17 36.42
C GLY A 971 -24.34 2.76 35.75
N LEU A 972 -23.24 3.51 35.95
CA LEU A 972 -21.88 3.16 35.50
C LEU A 972 -21.00 2.55 36.61
N GLN A 973 -21.32 2.73 37.90
CA GLN A 973 -20.41 2.37 39.01
C GLN A 973 -20.06 0.87 39.07
N HIS A 974 -20.89 0.05 38.43
CA HIS A 974 -20.79 -1.41 38.38
C HIS A 974 -19.88 -1.91 37.25
N LEU A 975 -19.51 -1.05 36.28
CA LEU A 975 -18.59 -1.37 35.18
C LEU A 975 -17.13 -1.28 35.65
N ILE A 976 -16.81 -1.95 36.76
CA ILE A 976 -15.51 -1.88 37.44
C ILE A 976 -14.35 -2.41 36.58
N SER A 977 -14.64 -3.20 35.54
CA SER A 977 -13.67 -3.73 34.57
C SER A 977 -13.39 -2.80 33.39
N LEU A 978 -14.16 -1.70 33.23
CA LEU A 978 -14.11 -0.85 32.04
C LEU A 978 -12.75 -0.14 31.91
N LYS A 979 -12.04 -0.40 30.81
CA LYS A 979 -10.71 0.13 30.46
C LYS A 979 -10.81 1.28 29.46
N TYR A 980 -11.75 1.20 28.52
CA TYR A 980 -12.02 2.22 27.52
C TYR A 980 -13.50 2.61 27.53
N LEU A 981 -13.76 3.92 27.64
CA LEU A 981 -15.05 4.53 27.40
C LEU A 981 -14.89 5.63 26.36
N GLY A 982 -15.38 5.42 25.16
CA GLY A 982 -15.42 6.45 24.11
C GLY A 982 -16.85 6.81 23.75
N VAL A 983 -17.15 8.11 23.69
CA VAL A 983 -18.43 8.62 23.21
C VAL A 983 -18.18 9.79 22.25
N GLU A 984 -18.23 9.49 20.96
CA GLU A 984 -18.04 10.48 19.89
C GLU A 984 -19.37 10.85 19.22
N ASN A 985 -19.48 12.11 18.77
CA ASN A 985 -20.54 12.59 17.88
C ASN A 985 -21.97 12.36 18.43
N CYS A 986 -22.15 12.38 19.76
CA CYS A 986 -23.43 12.24 20.44
C CYS A 986 -23.90 13.59 21.03
N PRO A 987 -24.33 14.57 20.20
CA PRO A 987 -24.57 15.95 20.62
C PRO A 987 -25.62 16.14 21.73
N MET A 988 -26.60 15.24 21.89
CA MET A 988 -27.69 15.37 22.88
C MET A 988 -27.37 14.85 24.29
N LEU A 989 -26.21 14.22 24.50
CA LEU A 989 -25.84 13.60 25.78
C LEU A 989 -25.70 14.67 26.87
N GLN A 990 -26.53 14.64 27.91
CA GLN A 990 -26.69 15.81 28.80
C GLN A 990 -25.67 15.87 29.96
N SER A 991 -25.26 14.70 30.49
CA SER A 991 -24.09 14.57 31.36
C SER A 991 -23.69 13.10 31.56
N LEU A 992 -22.38 12.85 31.61
CA LEU A 992 -21.82 11.72 32.35
C LEU A 992 -21.50 12.25 33.76
N LYS A 993 -22.38 11.97 34.74
CA LYS A 993 -22.19 12.48 36.10
C LYS A 993 -20.90 11.92 36.72
N LYS A 994 -20.07 12.82 37.24
CA LYS A 994 -18.78 12.58 37.91
C LYS A 994 -18.84 11.43 38.92
N ASP A 995 -19.92 11.35 39.68
CA ASP A 995 -20.11 10.37 40.75
C ASP A 995 -20.27 8.92 40.24
N GLY A 996 -20.60 8.73 38.95
CA GLY A 996 -20.56 7.42 38.31
C GLY A 996 -19.17 7.06 37.78
N LEU A 997 -18.43 8.05 37.25
CA LEU A 997 -17.09 7.85 36.68
C LEU A 997 -16.02 7.55 37.74
N GLN A 998 -16.14 8.10 38.96
CA GLN A 998 -15.18 7.88 40.06
C GLN A 998 -15.06 6.41 40.51
N HIS A 999 -16.03 5.57 40.16
CA HIS A 999 -16.06 4.15 40.51
C HIS A 999 -15.51 3.24 39.39
N LEU A 1000 -15.18 3.80 38.21
CA LEU A 1000 -14.57 3.07 37.09
C LEU A 1000 -13.06 2.89 37.33
N THR A 1001 -12.68 2.12 38.36
CA THR A 1001 -11.30 2.01 38.84
C THR A 1001 -10.31 1.41 37.83
N SER A 1002 -10.80 0.77 36.77
CA SER A 1002 -9.98 0.20 35.69
C SER A 1002 -9.80 1.11 34.48
N LEU A 1003 -10.43 2.29 34.45
CA LEU A 1003 -10.52 3.14 33.26
C LEU A 1003 -9.16 3.77 32.92
N LYS A 1004 -8.69 3.50 31.70
CA LYS A 1004 -7.37 3.92 31.19
C LYS A 1004 -7.48 5.04 30.17
N ALA A 1005 -8.57 5.05 29.41
CA ALA A 1005 -8.89 6.07 28.43
C ALA A 1005 -10.38 6.42 28.49
N LEU A 1006 -10.66 7.73 28.49
CA LEU A 1006 -11.98 8.32 28.39
C LEU A 1006 -11.94 9.32 27.24
N ASP A 1007 -12.67 9.04 26.16
CA ASP A 1007 -12.72 9.93 24.99
C ASP A 1007 -14.15 10.46 24.79
N ILE A 1008 -14.31 11.77 24.70
CA ILE A 1008 -15.62 12.42 24.58
C ILE A 1008 -15.51 13.55 23.56
N ARG A 1009 -15.90 13.28 22.31
CA ARG A 1009 -15.76 14.23 21.20
C ARG A 1009 -17.12 14.65 20.65
N ASN A 1010 -17.28 15.93 20.32
CA ASN A 1010 -18.49 16.51 19.72
C ASN A 1010 -19.82 16.34 20.50
N CYS A 1011 -19.78 15.90 21.76
CA CYS A 1011 -20.95 15.72 22.63
C CYS A 1011 -21.42 17.04 23.29
N ARG A 1012 -21.99 17.93 22.47
CA ARG A 1012 -22.24 19.36 22.79
C ARG A 1012 -23.16 19.64 23.98
N SER A 1013 -24.09 18.76 24.32
CA SER A 1013 -24.98 18.93 25.48
C SER A 1013 -24.39 18.49 26.81
N VAL A 1014 -23.17 17.93 26.85
CA VAL A 1014 -22.51 17.52 28.09
C VAL A 1014 -22.14 18.77 28.89
N SER A 1015 -23.05 19.17 29.78
CA SER A 1015 -22.84 20.29 30.68
C SER A 1015 -21.55 20.08 31.48
N ALA A 1016 -20.70 21.11 31.52
CA ALA A 1016 -19.27 20.96 31.75
C ALA A 1016 -18.92 20.13 33.00
N MET A 1017 -17.96 19.21 32.86
CA MET A 1017 -17.32 18.46 33.97
C MET A 1017 -16.43 19.38 34.83
N SER A 1018 -16.99 20.50 35.28
CA SER A 1018 -16.28 21.51 36.05
C SER A 1018 -15.81 20.92 37.39
N LYS A 1019 -14.50 21.03 37.64
CA LYS A 1019 -13.84 20.71 38.92
C LYS A 1019 -13.95 19.23 39.34
N ALA A 1020 -13.49 18.34 38.46
CA ALA A 1020 -12.93 17.05 38.85
C ALA A 1020 -11.50 17.20 39.43
N LYS A 1021 -11.33 17.95 40.53
CA LYS A 1021 -10.03 18.03 41.24
C LYS A 1021 -9.70 16.68 41.90
N GLY A 1022 -9.04 15.81 41.16
CA GLY A 1022 -8.63 14.47 41.58
C GLY A 1022 -7.95 13.68 40.44
N LYS A 1023 -6.70 14.01 40.13
CA LYS A 1023 -5.83 13.34 39.13
C LYS A 1023 -6.30 13.35 37.66
N ALA A 1024 -6.47 14.54 37.08
CA ALA A 1024 -6.07 14.87 35.69
C ALA A 1024 -6.04 16.40 35.57
N GLU A 1025 -5.20 16.96 34.70
CA GLU A 1025 -5.09 18.42 34.50
C GLU A 1025 -5.99 18.85 33.32
N ALA A 1026 -6.93 19.76 33.57
CA ALA A 1026 -7.85 20.27 32.55
C ALA A 1026 -8.38 21.67 32.90
N GLU A 1027 -7.92 22.69 32.16
CA GLU A 1027 -8.46 24.04 31.93
C GLU A 1027 -7.42 24.71 30.97
N ASP A 1028 -7.75 25.43 29.89
CA ASP A 1028 -9.02 26.01 29.46
C ASP A 1028 -9.15 26.07 27.91
N ILE A 1029 -10.39 26.04 27.39
CA ILE A 1029 -10.73 26.08 25.95
C ILE A 1029 -12.04 26.88 25.76
N MET A 1030 -12.05 27.95 24.95
CA MET A 1030 -13.30 28.46 24.36
C MET A 1030 -13.13 29.24 23.03
N TYR A 1031 -14.07 28.95 22.10
CA TYR A 1031 -14.44 29.68 20.87
C TYR A 1031 -13.42 29.71 19.69
N LYS A 1032 -13.83 29.69 18.40
CA LYS A 1032 -15.17 29.85 17.78
C LYS A 1032 -15.27 29.10 16.41
N ASN A 1033 -16.48 28.68 16.02
CA ASN A 1033 -16.78 27.98 14.75
C ASN A 1033 -16.83 28.91 13.51
N ARG A 1034 -16.54 28.36 12.31
CA ARG A 1034 -17.38 28.47 11.07
C ARG A 1034 -16.75 27.71 9.88
N GLY A 1035 -17.59 27.10 9.03
CA GLY A 1035 -17.20 26.43 7.77
C GLY A 1035 -17.64 24.95 7.73
N ILE A 1036 -18.17 24.50 6.59
CA ILE A 1036 -18.64 23.11 6.37
C ILE A 1036 -18.17 22.62 4.99
N SER A 1037 -17.58 21.44 4.95
CA SER A 1037 -17.63 20.48 3.84
C SER A 1037 -17.43 19.09 4.43
N ILE A 1038 -18.19 18.11 3.95
CA ILE A 1038 -18.11 16.70 4.39
C ILE A 1038 -17.51 15.91 3.22
N GLU A 1039 -16.53 15.06 3.50
CA GLU A 1039 -16.03 14.04 2.57
C GLU A 1039 -16.01 12.68 3.31
N GLU A 1040 -16.56 11.65 2.68
CA GLU A 1040 -16.87 10.34 3.28
C GLU A 1040 -15.84 9.29 2.83
N ASP A 1041 -14.82 8.98 3.66
CA ASP A 1041 -13.76 8.05 3.20
C ASP A 1041 -13.04 7.24 4.31
N ASN A 1042 -13.78 6.81 5.36
CA ASN A 1042 -13.17 6.08 6.51
C ASN A 1042 -13.70 4.65 6.78
N ILE A 1043 -14.60 4.10 5.96
CA ILE A 1043 -15.26 2.81 6.22
C ILE A 1043 -14.41 1.58 5.77
N ARG A 1044 -13.28 1.78 5.08
CA ARG A 1044 -12.52 0.70 4.39
C ARG A 1044 -11.24 0.19 5.08
N LYS A 1045 -11.08 0.31 6.40
CA LYS A 1045 -9.81 -0.03 7.11
C LYS A 1045 -9.81 -1.24 8.06
N TYR A 1046 -10.94 -1.97 8.20
CA TYR A 1046 -11.07 -3.06 9.19
C TYR A 1046 -11.51 -4.41 8.59
N THR A 1047 -11.00 -4.76 7.41
CA THR A 1047 -11.15 -6.10 6.80
C THR A 1047 -9.81 -6.69 6.36
N ALA A 1048 -9.28 -7.64 7.15
CA ALA A 1048 -8.20 -8.55 6.78
C ALA A 1048 -8.25 -9.78 7.70
N PRO A 1049 -8.34 -11.00 7.13
CA PRO A 1049 -7.10 -11.70 6.81
C PRO A 1049 -6.94 -12.15 5.34
N ALA A 1050 -7.39 -11.38 4.35
CA ALA A 1050 -7.14 -11.67 2.92
C ALA A 1050 -5.68 -11.42 2.43
N TYR A 1051 -4.81 -10.84 3.29
CA TYR A 1051 -3.48 -10.30 2.94
C TYR A 1051 -2.35 -11.35 2.74
N ARG A 1052 -2.66 -12.56 2.25
CA ARG A 1052 -1.65 -13.54 1.81
C ARG A 1052 -1.77 -14.02 0.37
N ALA A 1053 -2.93 -13.87 -0.26
CA ALA A 1053 -3.08 -14.06 -1.71
C ALA A 1053 -2.87 -12.75 -2.49
N ALA A 1054 -3.52 -11.67 -2.03
CA ALA A 1054 -3.60 -10.39 -2.76
C ALA A 1054 -2.27 -9.66 -2.97
N GLU A 1055 -1.20 -9.96 -2.20
CA GLU A 1055 0.12 -9.33 -2.36
C GLU A 1055 0.80 -9.71 -3.70
N VAL A 1056 0.39 -10.83 -4.31
CA VAL A 1056 0.86 -11.25 -5.65
C VAL A 1056 0.05 -10.56 -6.76
N GLU A 1057 -1.28 -10.51 -6.63
CA GLU A 1057 -2.17 -9.91 -7.65
C GLU A 1057 -2.11 -8.39 -7.71
N ARG A 1058 -1.83 -7.71 -6.58
CA ARG A 1058 -1.70 -6.24 -6.58
C ARG A 1058 -0.60 -5.71 -7.50
N LYS A 1059 0.46 -6.50 -7.74
CA LYS A 1059 1.53 -6.13 -8.68
C LYS A 1059 1.10 -6.25 -10.14
N THR A 1060 0.10 -7.09 -10.44
CA THR A 1060 -0.46 -7.23 -11.79
C THR A 1060 -1.53 -6.16 -12.05
N MET A 1061 -2.51 -6.01 -11.16
CA MET A 1061 -3.61 -5.02 -11.33
C MET A 1061 -3.14 -3.56 -11.41
N LEU A 1062 -1.98 -3.22 -10.82
CA LEU A 1062 -1.40 -1.89 -10.93
C LEU A 1062 -0.86 -1.56 -12.34
N PHE A 1063 -0.61 -2.56 -13.19
CA PHE A 1063 -0.31 -2.34 -14.61
C PHE A 1063 -1.58 -2.08 -15.42
N ASP A 1064 -2.60 -2.94 -15.31
CA ASP A 1064 -3.79 -2.83 -16.17
C ASP A 1064 -4.57 -1.53 -15.92
N LYS A 1065 -4.69 -1.09 -14.65
CA LYS A 1065 -5.41 0.15 -14.33
C LYS A 1065 -4.72 1.43 -14.83
N ALA A 1066 -3.40 1.40 -15.05
CA ALA A 1066 -2.67 2.53 -15.62
C ALA A 1066 -2.94 2.71 -17.13
N PHE A 1067 -3.37 1.66 -17.84
CA PHE A 1067 -3.62 1.72 -19.28
C PHE A 1067 -5.09 1.94 -19.65
N SER A 1068 -6.05 1.59 -18.80
CA SER A 1068 -7.48 1.85 -19.09
C SER A 1068 -7.83 3.34 -19.14
N GLU A 1069 -7.15 4.18 -18.35
CA GLU A 1069 -7.37 5.64 -18.36
C GLU A 1069 -6.76 6.33 -19.60
N VAL A 1070 -5.70 5.77 -20.18
CA VAL A 1070 -5.08 6.28 -21.43
C VAL A 1070 -5.88 5.89 -22.67
N GLY A 1071 -6.50 4.70 -22.67
CA GLY A 1071 -7.33 4.21 -23.77
C GLY A 1071 -8.66 4.97 -23.98
N ALA A 1072 -9.07 5.81 -23.02
CA ALA A 1072 -10.39 6.46 -23.03
C ALA A 1072 -10.43 7.85 -23.70
N GLN A 1073 -9.29 8.46 -24.04
CA GLN A 1073 -9.22 9.86 -24.48
C GLN A 1073 -9.08 10.09 -26.00
N THR A 1074 -9.01 9.04 -26.83
CA THR A 1074 -8.70 9.16 -28.27
C THR A 1074 -9.83 8.73 -29.23
N THR A 1075 -11.06 8.54 -28.76
CA THR A 1075 -12.20 8.08 -29.59
C THR A 1075 -13.43 9.02 -29.56
N ILE A 1076 -13.24 10.33 -29.38
CA ILE A 1076 -14.29 11.35 -29.58
C ILE A 1076 -13.74 12.54 -30.39
N ALA A 1077 -13.42 12.31 -31.68
CA ALA A 1077 -12.91 13.35 -32.57
C ALA A 1077 -13.30 13.22 -34.07
N SER A 1078 -14.21 12.31 -34.44
CA SER A 1078 -14.46 12.01 -35.86
C SER A 1078 -15.85 11.46 -36.23
N LEU A 1079 -16.94 12.00 -35.65
CA LEU A 1079 -18.27 11.95 -36.30
C LEU A 1079 -19.10 13.20 -35.97
N LEU A 1080 -18.95 14.18 -36.87
CA LEU A 1080 -19.61 15.48 -37.02
C LEU A 1080 -21.02 15.64 -36.41
N GLY A 1081 -21.33 16.85 -35.90
CA GLY A 1081 -22.55 17.51 -36.41
C GLY A 1081 -23.62 18.11 -35.47
N LEU A 1082 -23.23 18.84 -34.42
CA LEU A 1082 -23.99 19.96 -33.82
C LEU A 1082 -25.27 19.73 -32.97
N GLU A 1083 -25.39 20.68 -32.02
CA GLU A 1083 -26.53 21.14 -31.22
C GLU A 1083 -27.15 20.24 -30.12
N MET A 1084 -27.60 20.93 -29.07
CA MET A 1084 -28.02 20.38 -27.77
C MET A 1084 -29.54 20.29 -27.69
N VAL A 1085 -30.04 19.43 -26.78
CA VAL A 1085 -30.90 19.89 -25.66
C VAL A 1085 -31.04 18.77 -24.61
N ILE A 1086 -31.04 19.14 -23.33
CA ILE A 1086 -31.40 18.24 -22.23
C ILE A 1086 -32.91 18.34 -22.00
N THR A 1087 -33.64 17.24 -22.14
CA THR A 1087 -35.03 17.11 -21.67
C THR A 1087 -35.19 15.87 -20.80
N THR A 1088 -35.19 16.08 -19.49
CA THR A 1088 -35.58 15.06 -18.50
C THR A 1088 -37.11 14.90 -18.45
N ASN A 1089 -37.56 13.66 -18.39
CA ASN A 1089 -38.94 13.22 -18.14
C ASN A 1089 -38.80 11.81 -17.53
N GLN A 1090 -39.45 11.37 -16.46
CA GLN A 1090 -40.69 11.72 -15.74
C GLN A 1090 -40.45 11.48 -14.21
N PRO A 1091 -41.42 11.55 -13.26
CA PRO A 1091 -42.85 11.88 -13.40
C PRO A 1091 -43.45 12.92 -12.42
N GLN A 1092 -44.65 13.39 -12.81
CA GLN A 1092 -45.82 13.69 -11.96
C GLN A 1092 -45.98 14.98 -11.12
N LYS A 1093 -47.26 15.41 -11.11
CA LYS A 1093 -48.00 16.25 -10.14
C LYS A 1093 -47.64 17.74 -10.03
N GLN A 1094 -48.17 18.48 -11.01
CA GLN A 1094 -49.17 19.53 -10.80
C GLN A 1094 -49.35 20.02 -9.33
N LEU A 1095 -48.94 21.26 -9.05
CA LEU A 1095 -49.60 22.09 -8.05
C LEU A 1095 -49.56 23.57 -8.46
N LEU A 1096 -50.71 24.24 -8.38
CA LEU A 1096 -50.96 25.67 -8.60
C LEU A 1096 -50.27 26.35 -9.80
N ALA A 1097 -51.03 26.53 -10.88
CA ALA A 1097 -50.81 27.64 -11.80
C ALA A 1097 -51.22 28.96 -11.10
N LEU A 1098 -50.26 29.80 -10.67
CA LEU A 1098 -50.55 31.17 -10.24
C LEU A 1098 -49.34 32.13 -10.23
N LYS A 1099 -48.76 32.40 -11.41
CA LYS A 1099 -48.18 33.73 -11.79
C LYS A 1099 -47.72 33.78 -13.26
N LEU A 1100 -48.38 34.65 -14.03
CA LEU A 1100 -47.82 35.62 -15.00
C LEU A 1100 -46.45 35.28 -15.67
N GLY A 1101 -46.30 35.09 -16.99
CA GLY A 1101 -47.26 35.01 -18.11
C GLY A 1101 -46.91 35.91 -19.32
N ILE A 1102 -47.37 35.48 -20.52
CA ILE A 1102 -47.56 36.26 -21.78
C ILE A 1102 -46.31 36.52 -22.67
N LEU A 1103 -46.55 36.56 -24.00
CA LEU A 1103 -45.63 36.77 -25.16
C LEU A 1103 -44.62 35.62 -25.41
N GLU A 1104 -44.70 34.78 -26.46
CA GLU A 1104 -45.44 34.77 -27.75
C GLU A 1104 -45.00 35.80 -28.81
N GLN A 1105 -45.09 35.40 -30.10
CA GLN A 1105 -44.99 36.22 -31.35
C GLN A 1105 -43.57 36.59 -31.83
N ARG A 1106 -43.24 36.80 -33.12
CA ARG A 1106 -43.87 36.68 -34.48
C ARG A 1106 -42.73 36.78 -35.55
N VAL A 1107 -42.77 36.38 -36.84
CA VAL A 1107 -43.59 35.42 -37.64
C VAL A 1107 -43.07 35.37 -39.12
N PHE A 1108 -43.34 34.28 -39.88
CA PHE A 1108 -43.24 34.17 -41.37
C PHE A 1108 -41.81 34.33 -41.97
N THR A 1109 -41.43 34.03 -43.24
CA THR A 1109 -41.99 33.40 -44.48
C THR A 1109 -40.78 32.97 -45.38
N ALA A 1110 -40.82 32.24 -46.51
CA ALA A 1110 -41.89 31.69 -47.38
C ALA A 1110 -41.40 30.44 -48.18
N THR A 1111 -42.36 29.82 -48.87
CA THR A 1111 -42.31 28.68 -49.83
C THR A 1111 -42.30 29.18 -51.30
N PRO A 1112 -42.54 28.38 -52.38
CA PRO A 1112 -42.12 27.00 -52.78
C PRO A 1112 -41.64 26.91 -54.28
N ALA A 1113 -41.63 25.68 -54.84
CA ALA A 1113 -41.80 25.29 -56.27
C ALA A 1113 -40.56 25.40 -57.21
N ALA A 1114 -40.38 24.58 -58.26
CA ALA A 1114 -40.83 23.21 -58.65
C ALA A 1114 -39.90 22.74 -59.84
N SER A 1115 -40.15 21.80 -60.79
CA SER A 1115 -41.25 20.89 -61.18
C SER A 1115 -40.76 19.87 -62.27
N SER A 1116 -41.40 18.69 -62.40
CA SER A 1116 -41.45 17.84 -63.63
C SER A 1116 -40.14 17.08 -64.03
N ASN A 1117 -40.12 16.01 -64.86
CA ASN A 1117 -41.15 15.06 -65.33
C ASN A 1117 -40.55 13.76 -65.95
N ILE A 1118 -41.35 12.67 -65.95
CA ILE A 1118 -41.44 11.58 -66.95
C ILE A 1118 -40.15 10.84 -67.43
N SER A 1119 -40.05 9.53 -67.11
CA SER A 1119 -39.99 8.43 -68.11
C SER A 1119 -40.03 7.02 -67.47
N ARG A 1120 -40.28 5.98 -68.31
CA ARG A 1120 -40.62 4.56 -68.02
C ARG A 1120 -40.37 3.77 -69.35
N PRO A 1121 -40.52 2.41 -69.47
CA PRO A 1121 -40.81 1.37 -68.47
C PRO A 1121 -39.81 0.13 -68.54
N PRO A 1122 -40.18 -1.15 -68.84
CA PRO A 1122 -40.17 -2.22 -67.82
C PRO A 1122 -39.56 -3.59 -68.23
N ILE A 1123 -39.66 -4.59 -67.30
CA ILE A 1123 -40.03 -6.03 -67.42
C ILE A 1123 -39.62 -6.69 -66.08
N GLY A 1124 -40.34 -7.58 -65.37
CA GLY A 1124 -41.64 -8.27 -65.55
C GLY A 1124 -41.49 -9.77 -65.18
N GLY A 1125 -42.34 -10.46 -64.39
CA GLY A 1125 -43.55 -10.11 -63.62
C GLY A 1125 -44.19 -11.38 -62.97
N ASN A 1126 -45.39 -11.26 -62.37
CA ASN A 1126 -46.30 -12.36 -61.89
C ASN A 1126 -45.84 -13.17 -60.64
N ASN A 1127 -46.70 -13.73 -59.78
CA ASN A 1127 -48.15 -13.54 -59.52
C ASN A 1127 -48.58 -14.11 -58.14
N ALA A 1128 -49.67 -13.56 -57.57
CA ALA A 1128 -50.53 -14.07 -56.47
C ALA A 1128 -49.88 -14.40 -55.09
N GLN A 1129 -50.57 -14.37 -53.94
CA GLN A 1129 -51.61 -13.54 -53.31
C GLN A 1129 -52.09 -14.32 -52.05
N LEU A 1130 -52.10 -13.67 -50.88
CA LEU A 1130 -53.10 -13.76 -49.77
C LEU A 1130 -53.47 -15.16 -49.17
N PHE A 1131 -53.68 -15.37 -47.87
CA PHE A 1131 -53.64 -14.59 -46.61
C PHE A 1131 -52.70 -15.36 -45.63
N GLY A 1132 -52.34 -14.91 -44.42
CA GLY A 1132 -52.65 -13.71 -43.62
C GLY A 1132 -52.12 -13.91 -42.18
N ASP A 1133 -52.12 -12.84 -41.39
CA ASP A 1133 -51.72 -12.76 -39.97
C ASP A 1133 -50.28 -13.17 -39.59
N LYS A 1134 -49.72 -12.45 -38.61
CA LYS A 1134 -48.34 -12.60 -38.14
C LYS A 1134 -48.21 -12.17 -36.68
N GLU A 1135 -47.24 -12.75 -35.99
CA GLU A 1135 -46.79 -12.35 -34.65
C GLU A 1135 -45.82 -11.14 -34.72
N ASP A 1136 -45.50 -10.61 -33.53
CA ASP A 1136 -44.52 -9.55 -33.19
C ASP A 1136 -44.82 -8.10 -33.64
#